data_AF-A0A8H7KU12-F1
#
_entry.id   AF-A0A8H7KU12-F1
#
_cell.length_a   1.000
_cell.length_b   1.000
_cell.length_c   1.000
_cell.angle_alpha   90.00
_cell.angle_beta   90.00
_cell.angle_gamma   90.00
#
_symmetry.space_group_name_H-M   'P 1'
#
loop_
_entity.id
_entity.type
_entity.pdbx_description
1 polymer ?
#
loop_
_entity_poly.entity_id
_entity_poly.type
_entity_poly.pdbx_seq_one_letter_code
_entity_poly.pdbx_strand_id
1 'polypeptide(L)'
;MRQPRRPPSYLQKLEEWNITASQVVLTLLKDDDLREHALTEDLVSHTRDILSAFQNHPASSKSAMEWAGEVMRKTYAQSIREMSHKNNGWHFGALHTSAAQLRDFRIEDMAEKMKRMAPELWAMLGLMLAANGRRSDEGQELDGEGDVTMGAPAGAETEMPVADDVDIEGASNPNARAQKSSAEERRRALDTIKKVVMISIMMQGTTQKCNALESVIGVFLHSTNTPQKVIDALAHMGVSISVSSIHDAVSSLSAETYATIREMGRTLLVAYAYDNFDIDFKTHKPTFEKTKDTLTHLTSGTLIGLEHGVTKEDLRCSEMLWESSRINPDADPSKIAPAKTVSDLENLHREDDNHPSGLTRRQRYIQWKFLEELYDHGPEYFRQFKRDHGLPEWVEKVPVVKMRHVPARAMDINQSKIAGNIDAIANLMTQGGIGDPMEGIEPGSDEVNDVEDMREYVVLFHGDLGTGERVLGLREQRAIEATAYRRYQFVIFLIGLFHLKMACADAIWRIFLRNKEDRNDPSSLLQIVGQFRERDTGSIGSDPGFRRMHEVIQITGTALRLDAWRTEAQLRNPVCTTLEEFAATKPSREQLSALAEHLALHYVAGYEANIFEMRAEHALSERDCQRENILLMQQYFLLYEEITFAMNYGDIGRLETLWPAWIYIFKATGKHKYAAHMTSFMTDIHFVYPEGLKHAVRYNLMVNPTGKEGHWRGADWVEEANNMFAKHDFGGNGVNFTKERVIEESPLVDIYRSCHHNIERNFHIAGLTKHHAPPNLVLSLEVLAAYLKRHELNTHKRGRNAFYKISDKIDDGINNVESMEEAADDGDAPVQAEDLEV
;
A
#
# COMPACT_ATOMS: atom_id res chain seq x y z
N MET A 1 -53.38 36.66 63.35
CA MET A 1 -52.19 37.13 64.08
C MET A 1 -51.58 35.96 64.84
N ARG A 2 -50.47 35.38 64.34
CA ARG A 2 -49.69 34.41 65.12
C ARG A 2 -48.85 35.19 66.12
N GLN A 3 -48.87 34.83 67.41
CA GLN A 3 -47.95 35.37 68.41
C GLN A 3 -46.50 35.22 67.92
N PRO A 4 -45.63 36.23 68.08
CA PRO A 4 -44.21 36.06 67.79
C PRO A 4 -43.66 34.98 68.73
N ARG A 5 -43.11 33.90 68.16
CA ARG A 5 -42.38 32.89 68.95
C ARG A 5 -41.26 33.62 69.69
N ARG A 6 -41.21 33.49 71.03
CA ARG A 6 -40.06 33.96 71.81
C ARG A 6 -38.80 33.29 71.24
N PRO A 7 -37.71 34.02 71.00
CA PRO A 7 -36.48 33.43 70.51
C PRO A 7 -35.99 32.39 71.53
N PRO A 8 -35.40 31.27 71.08
CA PRO A 8 -34.78 30.30 71.98
C PRO A 8 -33.80 30.96 72.96
N SER A 9 -33.74 30.45 74.20
CA SER A 9 -32.96 31.05 75.31
C SER A 9 -31.46 31.21 75.02
N TYR A 10 -30.91 30.41 74.11
CA TYR A 10 -29.51 30.51 73.71
C TYR A 10 -29.23 31.74 72.84
N LEU A 11 -30.19 32.21 72.03
CA LEU A 11 -30.03 33.43 71.23
C LEU A 11 -30.01 34.68 72.12
N GLN A 12 -30.81 34.67 73.20
CA GLN A 12 -30.84 35.78 74.18
C GLN A 12 -29.50 35.92 74.91
N LYS A 13 -28.84 34.81 75.26
CA LYS A 13 -27.50 34.84 75.89
C LYS A 13 -26.41 35.39 74.96
N LEU A 14 -26.49 35.09 73.66
CA LEU A 14 -25.54 35.66 72.68
C LEU A 14 -25.69 37.18 72.56
N GLU A 15 -26.93 37.68 72.60
CA GLU A 15 -27.21 39.13 72.66
C GLU A 15 -26.70 39.77 73.95
N GLU A 16 -26.89 39.12 75.12
CA GLU A 16 -26.38 39.60 76.42
C GLU A 16 -24.84 39.70 76.46
N TRP A 17 -24.14 38.79 75.78
CA TRP A 17 -22.67 38.78 75.69
C TRP A 17 -22.11 39.64 74.57
N ASN A 18 -22.96 40.31 73.78
CA ASN A 18 -22.60 41.11 72.61
C ASN A 18 -21.77 40.32 71.58
N ILE A 19 -22.05 39.01 71.44
CA ILE A 19 -21.39 38.11 70.49
C ILE A 19 -22.36 37.84 69.34
N THR A 20 -21.95 38.15 68.11
CA THR A 20 -22.77 37.88 66.92
C THR A 20 -22.63 36.42 66.47
N ALA A 21 -23.68 35.86 65.86
CA ALA A 21 -23.61 34.52 65.28
C ALA A 21 -22.48 34.38 64.24
N SER A 22 -22.19 35.43 63.46
CA SER A 22 -21.08 35.43 62.51
C SER A 22 -19.71 35.43 63.19
N GLN A 23 -19.55 36.13 64.33
CA GLN A 23 -18.31 36.09 65.11
C GLN A 23 -18.04 34.70 65.67
N VAL A 24 -19.06 34.01 66.19
CA VAL A 24 -18.92 32.62 66.67
C VAL A 24 -18.44 31.71 65.54
N VAL A 25 -19.11 31.74 64.38
CA VAL A 25 -18.76 30.89 63.22
C VAL A 25 -17.36 31.22 62.68
N LEU A 26 -17.03 32.51 62.53
CA LEU A 26 -15.73 32.92 61.99
C LEU A 26 -14.57 32.62 62.94
N THR A 27 -14.76 32.73 64.26
CA THR A 27 -13.73 32.42 65.25
C THR A 27 -13.44 30.93 65.27
N LEU A 28 -14.49 30.09 65.30
CA LEU A 28 -14.34 28.64 65.30
C LEU A 28 -13.67 28.11 64.01
N LEU A 29 -13.94 28.71 62.84
CA LEU A 29 -13.42 28.25 61.56
C LEU A 29 -12.07 28.86 61.14
N LYS A 30 -11.60 29.95 61.77
CA LYS A 30 -10.35 30.63 61.39
C LYS A 30 -9.24 30.54 62.43
N ASP A 31 -9.56 30.24 63.68
CA ASP A 31 -8.57 30.07 64.74
C ASP A 31 -8.01 28.65 64.71
N ASP A 32 -6.70 28.51 64.51
CA ASP A 32 -6.04 27.22 64.38
C ASP A 32 -6.07 26.41 65.69
N ASP A 33 -6.14 27.10 66.84
CA ASP A 33 -6.21 26.48 68.17
C ASP A 33 -7.59 25.85 68.46
N LEU A 34 -8.61 26.18 67.65
CA LEU A 34 -9.99 25.69 67.82
C LEU A 34 -10.38 24.63 66.78
N ARG A 35 -9.45 24.12 65.98
CA ARG A 35 -9.73 23.11 64.93
C ARG A 35 -10.36 21.83 65.46
N GLU A 36 -9.92 21.37 66.64
CA GLU A 36 -10.42 20.14 67.30
C GLU A 36 -11.55 20.42 68.31
N HIS A 37 -12.02 21.66 68.41
CA HIS A 37 -13.10 22.01 69.34
C HIS A 37 -14.43 21.39 68.87
N ALA A 38 -15.22 20.84 69.79
CA ALA A 38 -16.47 20.13 69.46
C ALA A 38 -17.47 20.97 68.64
N LEU A 39 -17.51 22.29 68.84
CA LEU A 39 -18.34 23.19 68.04
C LEU A 39 -17.78 23.45 66.63
N THR A 40 -16.46 23.37 66.44
CA THR A 40 -15.82 23.45 65.13
C THR A 40 -16.09 22.17 64.34
N GLU A 41 -15.97 21.01 64.99
CA GLU A 41 -16.33 19.72 64.41
C GLU A 41 -17.82 19.69 63.98
N ASP A 42 -18.73 20.17 64.83
CA ASP A 42 -20.16 20.30 64.50
C ASP A 42 -20.43 21.23 63.31
N LEU A 43 -19.76 22.39 63.25
CA LEU A 43 -19.88 23.32 62.11
C LEU A 43 -19.35 22.71 60.80
N VAL A 44 -18.22 22.01 60.86
CA VAL A 44 -17.64 21.33 59.70
C VAL A 44 -18.54 20.19 59.25
N SER A 45 -19.07 19.37 60.16
CA SER A 45 -19.97 18.26 59.82
C SER A 45 -21.30 18.71 59.21
N HIS A 46 -21.79 19.91 59.57
CA HIS A 46 -23.04 20.48 59.05
C HIS A 46 -22.84 21.54 57.95
N THR A 47 -21.63 21.67 57.40
CA THR A 47 -21.31 22.71 56.39
C THR A 47 -22.30 22.71 55.22
N ARG A 48 -22.70 21.55 54.72
CA ARG A 48 -23.66 21.44 53.60
C ARG A 48 -25.03 22.00 53.96
N ASP A 49 -25.53 21.69 55.15
CA ASP A 49 -26.86 22.14 55.60
C ASP A 49 -26.86 23.64 55.84
N ILE A 50 -25.78 24.17 56.41
CA ILE A 50 -25.59 25.61 56.63
C ILE A 50 -25.55 26.36 55.29
N LEU A 51 -24.75 25.90 54.33
CA LEU A 51 -24.67 26.50 53.00
C LEU A 51 -26.01 26.40 52.26
N SER A 52 -26.72 25.28 52.38
CA SER A 52 -28.06 25.10 51.82
C SER A 52 -29.09 26.05 52.46
N ALA A 53 -28.98 26.31 53.77
CA ALA A 53 -29.82 27.28 54.46
C ALA A 53 -29.58 28.70 53.95
N PHE A 54 -28.31 29.09 53.73
CA PHE A 54 -27.98 30.39 53.12
C PHE A 54 -28.48 30.52 51.68
N GLN A 55 -28.40 29.43 50.90
CA GLN A 55 -28.91 29.38 49.53
C GLN A 55 -30.43 29.50 49.45
N ASN A 56 -31.16 28.88 50.37
CA ASN A 56 -32.63 28.85 50.37
C ASN A 56 -33.25 30.10 51.03
N HIS A 57 -32.49 30.88 51.80
CA HIS A 57 -33.00 32.06 52.47
C HIS A 57 -33.09 33.27 51.51
N PRO A 58 -34.27 33.92 51.35
CA PRO A 58 -34.51 34.94 50.32
C PRO A 58 -33.52 36.11 50.31
N ALA A 59 -33.04 36.53 51.48
CA ALA A 59 -32.14 37.69 51.59
C ALA A 59 -30.65 37.35 51.36
N SER A 60 -30.25 36.09 51.51
CA SER A 60 -28.84 35.66 51.38
C SER A 60 -28.57 34.81 50.14
N SER A 61 -29.61 34.25 49.52
CA SER A 61 -29.52 33.39 48.34
C SER A 61 -28.65 33.99 47.23
N LYS A 62 -28.88 35.28 46.91
CA LYS A 62 -28.13 36.00 45.89
C LYS A 62 -26.63 36.07 46.22
N SER A 63 -26.28 36.54 47.42
CA SER A 63 -24.89 36.68 47.86
C SER A 63 -24.18 35.32 48.00
N ALA A 64 -24.89 34.29 48.44
CA ALA A 64 -24.36 32.93 48.53
C ALA A 64 -24.01 32.37 47.14
N MET A 65 -24.89 32.55 46.15
CA MET A 65 -24.64 32.14 44.77
C MET A 65 -23.53 32.95 44.09
N GLU A 66 -23.47 34.26 44.34
CA GLU A 66 -22.40 35.13 43.82
C GLU A 66 -21.02 34.70 44.35
N TRP A 67 -20.90 34.45 45.66
CA TRP A 67 -19.67 33.95 46.27
C TRP A 67 -19.28 32.58 45.73
N ALA A 68 -20.21 31.63 45.68
CA ALA A 68 -19.95 30.29 45.14
C ALA A 68 -19.47 30.38 43.67
N GLY A 69 -20.13 31.22 42.86
CA GLY A 69 -19.74 31.47 41.48
C GLY A 69 -18.35 32.11 41.33
N GLU A 70 -17.93 32.98 42.27
CA GLU A 70 -16.58 33.54 42.29
C GLU A 70 -15.52 32.48 42.64
N VAL A 71 -15.75 31.67 43.67
CA VAL A 71 -14.83 30.60 44.10
C VAL A 71 -14.66 29.55 43.01
N MET A 72 -15.75 29.11 42.39
CA MET A 72 -15.69 28.10 41.31
C MET A 72 -14.96 28.65 40.07
N ARG A 73 -15.22 29.91 39.66
CA ARG A 73 -14.50 30.53 38.54
C ARG A 73 -12.98 30.59 38.78
N LYS A 74 -12.55 30.96 39.99
CA LYS A 74 -11.12 30.98 40.34
C LYS A 74 -10.52 29.58 40.30
N THR A 75 -11.22 28.59 40.82
CA THR A 75 -10.78 27.18 40.84
C THR A 75 -10.60 26.62 39.41
N TYR A 76 -11.58 26.84 38.53
CA TYR A 76 -11.49 26.40 37.14
C TYR A 76 -10.39 27.14 36.36
N ALA A 77 -10.28 28.46 36.52
CA ALA A 77 -9.22 29.24 35.87
C ALA A 77 -7.82 28.79 36.32
N GLN A 78 -7.65 28.49 37.61
CA GLN A 78 -6.40 27.95 38.15
C GLN A 78 -6.09 26.57 37.56
N SER A 79 -7.08 25.69 37.47
CA SER A 79 -6.92 24.36 36.86
C SER A 79 -6.45 24.45 35.40
N ILE A 80 -7.03 25.36 34.61
CA ILE A 80 -6.59 25.59 33.21
C ILE A 80 -5.15 26.10 33.17
N ARG A 81 -4.77 27.09 34.00
CA ARG A 81 -3.40 27.62 34.06
C ARG A 81 -2.40 26.53 34.42
N GLU A 82 -2.72 25.71 35.42
CA GLU A 82 -1.88 24.60 35.85
C GLU A 82 -1.68 23.57 34.75
N MET A 83 -2.76 23.21 34.03
CA MET A 83 -2.68 22.31 32.87
C MET A 83 -1.88 22.90 31.71
N SER A 84 -1.91 24.23 31.51
CA SER A 84 -1.21 24.90 30.41
C SER A 84 0.32 25.01 30.61
N HIS A 85 0.87 24.61 31.76
CA HIS A 85 2.32 24.63 31.97
C HIS A 85 3.08 23.68 31.04
N LYS A 86 4.27 24.11 30.59
CA LYS A 86 5.14 23.35 29.67
C LYS A 86 5.46 21.94 30.18
N ASN A 87 5.63 21.76 31.49
CA ASN A 87 5.95 20.48 32.12
C ASN A 87 4.85 19.41 31.94
N ASN A 88 3.66 19.81 31.50
CA ASN A 88 2.59 18.87 31.21
C ASN A 88 2.68 18.25 29.80
N GLY A 89 3.60 18.70 28.94
CA GLY A 89 3.89 18.06 27.65
C GLY A 89 2.92 18.42 26.52
N TRP A 90 2.08 19.44 26.71
CA TRP A 90 1.08 19.89 25.71
C TRP A 90 1.57 21.00 24.80
N HIS A 91 2.86 21.35 24.92
CA HIS A 91 3.46 22.40 24.12
C HIS A 91 4.02 21.80 22.84
N PHE A 92 3.53 22.24 21.68
CA PHE A 92 3.97 21.75 20.39
C PHE A 92 4.63 22.90 19.60
N GLY A 93 5.91 22.70 19.25
CA GLY A 93 6.67 23.68 18.48
C GLY A 93 6.69 23.29 17.01
N ALA A 94 6.00 24.06 16.16
CA ALA A 94 5.94 23.79 14.72
C ALA A 94 7.33 23.62 14.08
N LEU A 95 8.29 24.50 14.41
CA LEU A 95 9.68 24.46 13.93
C LEU A 95 10.51 23.26 14.42
N HIS A 96 9.98 22.49 15.37
CA HIS A 96 10.62 21.30 15.94
C HIS A 96 9.66 20.11 15.95
N THR A 97 8.75 20.07 14.97
CA THR A 97 7.80 18.98 14.79
C THR A 97 8.56 17.73 14.36
N SER A 98 8.24 16.61 14.99
CA SER A 98 8.72 15.29 14.59
C SER A 98 7.59 14.37 14.17
N ALA A 99 7.89 13.42 13.28
CA ALA A 99 6.95 12.40 12.82
C ALA A 99 6.39 11.57 13.99
N ALA A 100 7.23 11.28 15.01
CA ALA A 100 6.83 10.56 16.22
C ALA A 100 5.74 11.32 17.00
N GLN A 101 5.84 12.65 17.14
CA GLN A 101 4.83 13.44 17.85
C GLN A 101 3.44 13.35 17.19
N LEU A 102 3.38 13.22 15.87
CA LEU A 102 2.11 13.07 15.14
C LEU A 102 1.59 11.63 15.19
N ARG A 103 2.45 10.64 14.92
CA ARG A 103 2.09 9.22 14.89
C ARG A 103 1.69 8.69 16.27
N ASP A 104 2.41 9.10 17.31
CA ASP A 104 2.27 8.56 18.67
C ASP A 104 1.25 9.34 19.52
N PHE A 105 0.68 10.43 18.98
CA PHE A 105 -0.37 11.19 19.66
C PHE A 105 -1.60 10.32 20.00
N ARG A 106 -2.07 10.39 21.25
CA ARG A 106 -3.27 9.71 21.76
C ARG A 106 -4.15 10.70 22.51
N ILE A 107 -5.43 10.79 22.12
CA ILE A 107 -6.40 11.67 22.78
C ILE A 107 -6.82 11.11 24.15
N GLU A 108 -6.72 9.80 24.33
CA GLU A 108 -7.00 9.09 25.57
C GLU A 108 -6.01 9.49 26.66
N ASP A 109 -4.71 9.61 26.33
CA ASP A 109 -3.67 10.04 27.26
C ASP A 109 -3.91 11.48 27.72
N MET A 110 -4.34 12.36 26.80
CA MET A 110 -4.75 13.72 27.14
C MET A 110 -5.99 13.71 28.04
N ALA A 111 -7.01 12.92 27.72
CA ALA A 111 -8.24 12.82 28.50
C ALA A 111 -7.99 12.37 29.94
N GLU A 112 -7.20 11.31 30.14
CA GLU A 112 -6.87 10.78 31.45
C GLU A 112 -6.14 11.83 32.30
N LYS A 113 -5.14 12.48 31.71
CA LYS A 113 -4.35 13.50 32.41
C LYS A 113 -5.16 14.75 32.71
N MET A 114 -6.00 15.23 31.79
CA MET A 114 -6.91 16.36 32.03
C MET A 114 -7.92 16.04 33.14
N LYS A 115 -8.52 14.86 33.13
CA LYS A 115 -9.44 14.40 34.18
C LYS A 115 -8.77 14.34 35.54
N ARG A 116 -7.51 13.87 35.60
CA ARG A 116 -6.73 13.81 36.85
C ARG A 116 -6.37 15.20 37.38
N MET A 117 -6.00 16.13 36.51
CA MET A 117 -5.56 17.47 36.90
C MET A 117 -6.72 18.41 37.22
N ALA A 118 -7.87 18.24 36.58
CA ALA A 118 -9.04 19.12 36.73
C ALA A 118 -10.36 18.31 36.85
N PRO A 119 -10.52 17.46 37.88
CA PRO A 119 -11.67 16.56 38.00
C PRO A 119 -13.00 17.30 38.08
N GLU A 120 -13.05 18.43 38.79
CA GLU A 120 -14.25 19.25 38.95
C GLU A 120 -14.66 19.92 37.63
N LEU A 121 -13.69 20.45 36.87
CA LEU A 121 -13.94 21.02 35.55
C LEU A 121 -14.41 19.92 34.58
N TRP A 122 -13.78 18.75 34.60
CA TRP A 122 -14.14 17.60 33.78
C TRP A 122 -15.59 17.13 34.06
N ALA A 123 -15.96 17.04 35.34
CA ALA A 123 -17.32 16.69 35.76
C ALA A 123 -18.33 17.75 35.31
N MET A 124 -18.01 19.04 35.49
CA MET A 124 -18.84 20.15 35.08
C MET A 124 -19.11 20.14 33.56
N LEU A 125 -18.08 19.95 32.74
CA LEU A 125 -18.26 19.83 31.28
C LEU A 125 -19.13 18.62 30.91
N GLY A 126 -18.97 17.50 31.62
CA GLY A 126 -19.84 16.33 31.44
C GLY A 126 -21.30 16.61 31.74
N LEU A 127 -21.59 17.35 32.81
CA LEU A 127 -22.94 17.79 33.13
C LEU A 127 -23.51 18.73 32.06
N MET A 128 -22.71 19.68 31.58
CA MET A 128 -23.13 20.61 30.52
C MET A 128 -23.44 19.89 29.20
N LEU A 129 -22.60 18.93 28.81
CA LEU A 129 -22.82 18.12 27.61
C LEU A 129 -24.03 17.19 27.73
N ALA A 130 -24.44 16.83 28.96
CA ALA A 130 -25.61 16.00 29.25
C ALA A 130 -26.90 16.78 29.56
N ALA A 131 -26.91 18.11 29.47
CA ALA A 131 -27.99 18.98 29.98
C ALA A 131 -29.38 18.69 29.39
N ASN A 132 -29.45 18.14 28.17
CA ASN A 132 -30.70 17.80 27.47
C ASN A 132 -31.12 16.32 27.60
N GLY A 133 -30.51 15.54 28.51
CA GLY A 133 -30.87 14.14 28.75
C GLY A 133 -32.28 13.95 29.35
N ARG A 134 -33.34 14.35 28.64
CA ARG A 134 -34.70 13.87 28.86
C ARG A 134 -34.76 12.40 28.44
N ARG A 135 -35.25 11.55 29.36
CA ARG A 135 -35.77 10.18 29.18
C ARG A 135 -35.68 9.62 27.75
N SER A 136 -34.71 8.74 27.52
CA SER A 136 -34.75 7.82 26.38
C SER A 136 -35.63 6.61 26.75
N ASP A 137 -36.94 6.81 26.65
CA ASP A 137 -37.93 5.74 26.49
C ASP A 137 -38.92 6.30 25.46
N GLU A 138 -38.46 6.40 24.22
CA GLU A 138 -39.28 6.53 23.02
C GLU A 138 -38.34 6.39 21.82
N GLY A 139 -38.50 5.27 21.11
CA GLY A 139 -37.76 4.98 19.90
C GLY A 139 -38.10 6.01 18.83
N GLN A 140 -37.08 6.71 18.35
CA GLN A 140 -37.09 7.34 17.05
C GLN A 140 -35.78 6.99 16.37
N GLU A 141 -35.85 5.96 15.53
CA GLU A 141 -35.07 5.91 14.30
C GLU A 141 -35.34 7.21 13.55
N LEU A 142 -34.32 8.04 13.38
CA LEU A 142 -34.31 9.11 12.39
C LEU A 142 -32.95 9.08 11.68
N ASP A 143 -33.03 8.51 10.48
CA ASP A 143 -32.45 8.99 9.23
C ASP A 143 -30.94 9.07 9.12
N GLY A 144 -30.39 7.94 8.65
CA GLY A 144 -29.26 7.98 7.74
C GLY A 144 -29.72 8.51 6.39
N GLU A 145 -29.58 9.80 6.17
CA GLU A 145 -29.47 10.38 4.82
C GLU A 145 -28.78 11.74 4.92
N GLY A 146 -27.50 11.72 4.55
CA GLY A 146 -26.63 12.88 4.47
C GLY A 146 -25.41 12.57 3.62
N ASP A 147 -25.57 11.68 2.64
CA ASP A 147 -24.57 11.47 1.59
C ASP A 147 -24.93 12.42 0.44
N VAL A 148 -24.44 13.65 0.54
CA VAL A 148 -24.35 14.55 -0.61
C VAL A 148 -22.94 14.37 -1.16
N THR A 149 -22.76 13.34 -1.98
CA THR A 149 -21.67 13.29 -2.94
C THR A 149 -21.79 14.52 -3.85
N MET A 150 -21.01 15.55 -3.57
CA MET A 150 -20.81 16.65 -4.49
C MET A 150 -20.13 16.09 -5.73
N GLY A 151 -20.88 16.04 -6.84
CA GLY A 151 -20.39 15.55 -8.12
C GLY A 151 -19.10 16.25 -8.53
N ALA A 152 -18.03 15.47 -8.70
CA ALA A 152 -16.85 15.90 -9.41
C ALA A 152 -17.20 16.14 -10.88
N PRO A 153 -16.60 17.14 -11.56
CA PRO A 153 -16.85 17.36 -12.98
C PRO A 153 -16.36 16.15 -13.77
N ALA A 154 -17.22 15.63 -14.64
CA ALA A 154 -16.85 14.69 -15.68
C ALA A 154 -15.80 15.34 -16.61
N GLY A 155 -14.63 14.69 -16.74
CA GLY A 155 -13.61 15.12 -17.69
C GLY A 155 -12.17 14.77 -17.32
N ALA A 156 -11.90 13.49 -17.07
CA ALA A 156 -10.63 12.83 -17.36
C ALA A 156 -10.80 11.36 -16.99
N GLU A 157 -10.80 10.48 -17.98
CA GLU A 157 -10.57 9.06 -17.77
C GLU A 157 -9.18 8.91 -17.14
N THR A 158 -9.11 8.44 -15.91
CA THR A 158 -7.84 8.04 -15.30
C THR A 158 -8.11 6.81 -14.45
N GLU A 159 -7.90 5.65 -15.07
CA GLU A 159 -7.94 4.38 -14.39
C GLU A 159 -6.72 4.25 -13.49
N MET A 160 -6.86 4.49 -12.18
CA MET A 160 -6.11 3.78 -11.14
C MET A 160 -6.93 3.80 -9.84
N PRO A 161 -7.44 2.65 -9.42
CA PRO A 161 -6.96 2.08 -8.17
C PRO A 161 -6.33 0.72 -8.46
N VAL A 162 -5.11 0.51 -8.00
CA VAL A 162 -4.43 -0.77 -8.06
C VAL A 162 -5.08 -1.69 -7.01
N ALA A 163 -5.69 -2.82 -7.41
CA ALA A 163 -5.99 -3.91 -6.48
C ALA A 163 -4.73 -4.81 -6.48
N ASP A 164 -4.11 -5.18 -5.36
CA ASP A 164 -4.54 -5.25 -3.97
C ASP A 164 -4.39 -3.92 -3.20
N ASP A 165 -5.36 -3.63 -2.31
CA ASP A 165 -5.43 -2.48 -1.42
C ASP A 165 -4.07 -1.83 -1.13
N VAL A 166 -3.93 -0.52 -1.38
CA VAL A 166 -2.71 0.29 -1.17
C VAL A 166 -2.41 0.46 0.34
N ASP A 167 -2.35 -0.65 1.04
CA ASP A 167 -1.96 -0.78 2.44
C ASP A 167 -0.48 -1.17 2.50
N ILE A 168 0.38 -0.26 2.06
CA ILE A 168 1.83 -0.33 2.24
C ILE A 168 2.18 -0.49 3.74
N GLU A 169 1.34 -0.06 4.67
CA GLU A 169 1.69 -0.12 6.10
C GLU A 169 1.15 -1.34 6.82
N GLY A 170 0.38 -2.20 6.15
CA GLY A 170 -0.27 -3.33 6.78
C GLY A 170 -1.08 -2.89 7.98
N ALA A 171 -1.70 -1.71 7.94
CA ALA A 171 -2.59 -1.23 8.97
C ALA A 171 -3.85 -2.10 8.92
N SER A 172 -3.74 -3.30 9.50
CA SER A 172 -4.87 -4.14 9.86
C SER A 172 -5.84 -3.22 10.55
N ASN A 173 -6.92 -2.90 9.85
CA ASN A 173 -7.92 -1.98 10.33
C ASN A 173 -8.36 -2.50 11.70
N PRO A 174 -8.00 -1.83 12.82
CA PRO A 174 -8.51 -2.25 14.13
C PRO A 174 -10.04 -2.20 14.12
N ASN A 175 -10.64 -1.40 13.22
CA ASN A 175 -12.08 -1.30 13.01
C ASN A 175 -12.67 -2.37 12.05
N ALA A 176 -11.88 -3.16 11.31
CA ALA A 176 -12.43 -4.32 10.59
C ALA A 176 -12.83 -5.44 11.58
N ARG A 177 -12.15 -5.46 12.73
CA ARG A 177 -12.58 -6.10 13.96
C ARG A 177 -13.03 -5.06 14.98
N ALA A 178 -13.82 -4.07 14.56
CA ALA A 178 -14.69 -3.43 15.52
C ALA A 178 -15.59 -4.54 16.08
N GLN A 179 -15.22 -5.10 17.23
CA GLN A 179 -16.21 -5.48 18.24
C GLN A 179 -17.25 -4.37 18.16
N LYS A 180 -18.51 -4.72 17.87
CA LYS A 180 -19.62 -3.77 17.89
C LYS A 180 -19.58 -3.08 19.24
N SER A 181 -18.85 -1.96 19.34
CA SER A 181 -18.78 -1.19 20.56
C SER A 181 -20.21 -0.78 20.80
N SER A 182 -20.73 -1.02 22.00
CA SER A 182 -22.10 -0.65 22.31
C SER A 182 -22.32 0.82 21.92
N ALA A 183 -23.51 1.17 21.43
CA ALA A 183 -23.83 2.57 21.12
C ALA A 183 -23.51 3.51 22.29
N GLU A 184 -23.58 2.98 23.52
CA GLU A 184 -23.17 3.65 24.75
C GLU A 184 -21.66 3.91 24.85
N GLU A 185 -20.81 2.96 24.44
CA GLU A 185 -19.36 3.12 24.45
C GLU A 185 -18.93 4.20 23.46
N ARG A 186 -19.50 4.19 22.26
CA ARG A 186 -19.26 5.24 21.26
C ARG A 186 -19.71 6.62 21.78
N ARG A 187 -20.87 6.69 22.43
CA ARG A 187 -21.36 7.93 23.04
C ARG A 187 -20.42 8.44 24.15
N ARG A 188 -19.90 7.55 25.01
CA ARG A 188 -18.93 7.88 26.06
C ARG A 188 -17.60 8.38 25.49
N ALA A 189 -17.14 7.76 24.40
CA ALA A 189 -15.93 8.20 23.70
C ALA A 189 -16.09 9.61 23.10
N LEU A 190 -17.22 9.87 22.42
CA LEU A 190 -17.50 11.20 21.85
C LEU A 190 -17.65 12.30 22.91
N ASP A 191 -18.25 11.98 24.07
CA ASP A 191 -18.31 12.90 25.21
C ASP A 191 -16.90 13.23 25.75
N THR A 192 -16.03 12.22 25.81
CA THR A 192 -14.61 12.37 26.21
C THR A 192 -13.86 13.28 25.23
N ILE A 193 -13.97 13.02 23.93
CA ILE A 193 -13.34 13.84 22.88
C ILE A 193 -13.78 15.30 22.97
N LYS A 194 -15.09 15.55 23.13
CA LYS A 194 -15.63 16.91 23.26
C LYS A 194 -15.02 17.65 24.44
N LYS A 195 -14.88 16.99 25.60
CA LYS A 195 -14.23 17.59 26.78
C LYS A 195 -12.77 17.93 26.52
N VAL A 196 -12.02 17.03 25.89
CA VAL A 196 -10.61 17.27 25.53
C VAL A 196 -10.49 18.47 24.60
N VAL A 197 -11.32 18.55 23.55
CA VAL A 197 -11.33 19.70 22.62
C VAL A 197 -11.64 21.01 23.36
N MET A 198 -12.69 21.04 24.18
CA MET A 198 -13.07 22.24 24.93
C MET A 198 -11.96 22.69 25.89
N ILE A 199 -11.33 21.75 26.61
CA ILE A 199 -10.23 22.05 27.51
C ILE A 199 -8.99 22.52 26.74
N SER A 200 -8.69 21.92 25.58
CA SER A 200 -7.55 22.33 24.73
C SER A 200 -7.71 23.76 24.23
N ILE A 201 -8.91 24.15 23.76
CA ILE A 201 -9.24 25.54 23.38
C ILE A 201 -9.00 26.49 24.57
N MET A 202 -9.44 26.14 25.78
CA MET A 202 -9.23 26.97 26.98
C MET A 202 -7.74 27.08 27.37
N MET A 203 -6.97 26.01 27.21
CA MET A 203 -5.54 25.98 27.48
C MET A 203 -4.76 26.81 26.44
N GLN A 204 -5.10 26.68 25.16
CA GLN A 204 -4.55 27.47 24.06
C GLN A 204 -4.83 28.97 24.25
N GLY A 205 -6.05 29.31 24.69
CA GLY A 205 -6.43 30.68 25.03
C GLY A 205 -5.60 31.27 26.18
N THR A 206 -5.05 30.43 27.06
CA THR A 206 -4.14 30.84 28.14
C THR A 206 -2.70 30.98 27.64
N THR A 207 -2.25 30.04 26.81
CA THR A 207 -0.95 30.10 26.15
C THR A 207 -1.01 29.46 24.76
N GLN A 208 -0.71 30.27 23.74
CA GLN A 208 -0.73 29.82 22.33
C GLN A 208 0.28 28.68 22.05
N LYS A 209 1.21 28.44 22.97
CA LYS A 209 2.17 27.32 22.89
C LYS A 209 1.54 25.98 23.27
N CYS A 210 0.43 25.96 24.01
CA CYS A 210 -0.26 24.74 24.41
C CYS A 210 -1.25 24.34 23.32
N ASN A 211 -0.73 23.75 22.25
CA ASN A 211 -1.41 23.55 20.97
C ASN A 211 -1.20 22.13 20.40
N ALA A 212 -0.96 21.12 21.26
CA ALA A 212 -0.65 19.77 20.82
C ALA A 212 -1.78 19.14 19.97
N LEU A 213 -3.03 19.26 20.41
CA LEU A 213 -4.18 18.74 19.67
C LEU A 213 -4.38 19.53 18.37
N GLU A 214 -4.29 20.85 18.45
CA GLU A 214 -4.47 21.80 17.36
C GLU A 214 -3.41 21.59 16.26
N SER A 215 -2.19 21.21 16.64
CA SER A 215 -1.09 20.91 15.71
C SER A 215 -1.33 19.61 14.95
N VAL A 216 -1.76 18.55 15.65
CA VAL A 216 -2.11 17.27 15.03
C VAL A 216 -3.29 17.43 14.06
N ILE A 217 -4.32 18.18 14.46
CA ILE A 217 -5.45 18.51 13.58
C ILE A 217 -4.98 19.36 12.40
N GLY A 218 -4.12 20.36 12.61
CA GLY A 218 -3.64 21.24 11.55
C GLY A 218 -2.88 20.51 10.44
N VAL A 219 -1.95 19.62 10.81
CA VAL A 219 -1.21 18.80 9.82
C VAL A 219 -2.14 17.85 9.07
N PHE A 220 -3.13 17.25 9.75
CA PHE A 220 -4.14 16.43 9.10
C PHE A 220 -5.04 17.21 8.12
N LEU A 221 -5.44 18.43 8.47
CA LEU A 221 -6.20 19.28 7.56
C LEU A 221 -5.38 19.65 6.32
N HIS A 222 -4.07 19.87 6.49
CA HIS A 222 -3.17 20.12 5.36
C HIS A 222 -3.04 18.91 4.44
N SER A 223 -2.83 17.71 5.00
CA SER A 223 -2.71 16.47 4.24
C SER A 223 -4.00 16.04 3.54
N THR A 224 -5.16 16.52 3.99
CA THR A 224 -6.45 16.33 3.30
C THR A 224 -6.73 17.37 2.22
N ASN A 225 -5.75 18.23 1.89
CA ASN A 225 -5.90 19.36 0.98
C ASN A 225 -7.04 20.31 1.38
N THR A 226 -7.29 20.46 2.69
CA THR A 226 -8.34 21.34 3.19
C THR A 226 -8.10 22.79 2.73
N PRO A 227 -9.12 23.48 2.18
CA PRO A 227 -8.96 24.86 1.75
C PRO A 227 -8.47 25.78 2.87
N GLN A 228 -7.54 26.67 2.54
CA GLN A 228 -6.91 27.58 3.52
C GLN A 228 -7.92 28.34 4.39
N LYS A 229 -9.02 28.83 3.80
CA LYS A 229 -10.08 29.55 4.53
C LYS A 229 -10.74 28.69 5.63
N VAL A 230 -10.83 27.37 5.43
CA VAL A 230 -11.37 26.44 6.42
C VAL A 230 -10.35 26.25 7.55
N ILE A 231 -9.07 26.08 7.21
CA ILE A 231 -7.99 26.01 8.21
C ILE A 231 -7.95 27.29 9.05
N ASP A 232 -8.00 28.47 8.43
CA ASP A 232 -8.00 29.75 9.12
C ASP A 232 -9.23 29.91 10.04
N ALA A 233 -10.41 29.49 9.57
CA ALA A 233 -11.62 29.49 10.41
C ALA A 233 -11.46 28.58 11.64
N LEU A 234 -10.93 27.37 11.46
CA LEU A 234 -10.68 26.43 12.57
C LEU A 234 -9.56 26.91 13.50
N ALA A 235 -8.55 27.59 12.97
CA ALA A 235 -7.50 28.21 13.76
C ALA A 235 -8.05 29.35 14.63
N HIS A 236 -8.92 30.19 14.09
CA HIS A 236 -9.61 31.23 14.86
C HIS A 236 -10.58 30.66 15.92
N MET A 237 -11.11 29.46 15.70
CA MET A 237 -11.90 28.73 16.70
C MET A 237 -11.05 28.06 17.80
N GLY A 238 -9.73 28.00 17.62
CA GLY A 238 -8.80 27.30 18.53
C GLY A 238 -8.78 25.78 18.35
N VAL A 239 -9.23 25.27 17.20
CA VAL A 239 -9.27 23.81 16.90
C VAL A 239 -8.04 23.38 16.07
N SER A 240 -7.42 24.32 15.36
CA SER A 240 -6.22 24.10 14.55
C SER A 240 -5.16 25.16 14.86
N ILE A 241 -3.91 24.89 14.48
CA ILE A 241 -2.88 25.93 14.35
C ILE A 241 -3.06 26.71 13.03
N SER A 242 -2.39 27.86 12.90
CA SER A 242 -2.41 28.68 11.69
C SER A 242 -1.73 27.99 10.51
N VAL A 243 -2.08 28.39 9.30
CA VAL A 243 -1.47 27.90 8.04
C VAL A 243 0.05 28.11 8.03
N SER A 244 0.53 29.25 8.54
CA SER A 244 1.97 29.51 8.66
C SER A 244 2.65 28.49 9.59
N SER A 245 2.03 28.15 10.70
CA SER A 245 2.57 27.16 11.65
C SER A 245 2.51 25.74 11.08
N ILE A 246 1.54 25.45 10.20
CA ILE A 246 1.47 24.19 9.46
C ILE A 246 2.66 24.11 8.50
N HIS A 247 2.95 25.15 7.73
CA HIS A 247 4.09 25.16 6.82
C HIS A 247 5.42 24.99 7.59
N ASP A 248 5.58 25.67 8.73
CA ASP A 248 6.75 25.47 9.60
C ASP A 248 6.89 24.00 10.06
N ALA A 249 5.76 23.34 10.38
CA ALA A 249 5.74 21.92 10.74
C ALA A 249 6.08 21.01 9.56
N VAL A 250 5.54 21.28 8.36
CA VAL A 250 5.83 20.54 7.12
C VAL A 250 7.32 20.64 6.78
N SER A 251 7.93 21.83 6.83
CA SER A 251 9.36 22.00 6.58
C SER A 251 10.22 21.29 7.64
N SER A 252 9.81 21.30 8.92
CA SER A 252 10.48 20.54 9.99
C SER A 252 10.43 19.03 9.73
N LEU A 253 9.26 18.50 9.34
CA LEU A 253 9.09 17.10 9.00
C LEU A 253 9.92 16.71 7.76
N SER A 254 9.96 17.57 6.74
CA SER A 254 10.75 17.33 5.52
C SER A 254 12.25 17.26 5.84
N ALA A 255 12.75 18.11 6.74
CA ALA A 255 14.12 18.06 7.22
C ALA A 255 14.44 16.79 8.04
N GLU A 256 13.52 16.34 8.89
CA GLU A 256 13.65 15.07 9.63
C GLU A 256 13.68 13.87 8.67
N THR A 257 12.79 13.85 7.67
CA THR A 257 12.78 12.79 6.66
C THR A 257 14.08 12.80 5.85
N TYR A 258 14.61 13.97 5.48
CA TYR A 258 15.90 14.05 4.79
C TYR A 258 17.06 13.48 5.63
N ALA A 259 17.08 13.75 6.94
CA ALA A 259 18.04 13.14 7.86
C ALA A 259 17.89 11.61 7.90
N THR A 260 16.64 11.13 7.88
CA THR A 260 16.31 9.69 7.84
C THR A 260 16.79 9.03 6.54
N ILE A 261 16.61 9.69 5.40
CA ILE A 261 17.11 9.23 4.08
C ILE A 261 18.64 9.14 4.09
N ARG A 262 19.34 10.16 4.60
CA ARG A 262 20.81 10.13 4.73
C ARG A 262 21.29 9.03 5.67
N GLU A 263 20.63 8.85 6.82
CA GLU A 263 20.96 7.77 7.76
C GLU A 263 20.84 6.41 7.07
N MET A 264 19.73 6.19 6.36
CA MET A 264 19.45 4.94 5.66
C MET A 264 20.43 4.71 4.50
N GLY A 265 20.67 5.71 3.65
CA GLY A 265 21.58 5.61 2.51
C GLY A 265 23.04 5.35 2.91
N ARG A 266 23.54 6.02 3.96
CA ARG A 266 24.91 5.83 4.49
C ARG A 266 25.20 4.42 5.02
N THR A 267 24.16 3.61 5.24
CA THR A 267 24.38 2.20 5.55
C THR A 267 24.93 1.41 4.35
N LEU A 268 24.79 1.92 3.12
CA LEU A 268 25.02 1.20 1.86
C LEU A 268 24.19 -0.10 1.73
N LEU A 269 23.22 -0.32 2.62
CA LEU A 269 22.33 -1.49 2.66
C LEU A 269 20.93 -1.08 2.22
N VAL A 270 20.86 -0.34 1.12
CA VAL A 270 19.61 0.13 0.52
C VAL A 270 19.60 -0.12 -0.99
N ALA A 271 18.41 -0.36 -1.52
CA ALA A 271 18.11 -0.23 -2.93
C ALA A 271 17.35 1.09 -3.19
N TYR A 272 17.56 1.68 -4.36
CA TYR A 272 16.85 2.87 -4.82
C TYR A 272 15.85 2.50 -5.90
N ALA A 273 14.56 2.53 -5.61
CA ALA A 273 13.53 2.47 -6.65
C ALA A 273 13.25 3.88 -7.15
N TYR A 274 13.15 4.09 -8.45
CA TYR A 274 12.83 5.40 -9.00
C TYR A 274 12.08 5.28 -10.32
N ASP A 275 11.21 6.25 -10.60
CA ASP A 275 10.38 6.27 -11.80
C ASP A 275 10.07 7.69 -12.29
N ASN A 276 9.51 7.78 -13.49
CA ASN A 276 8.97 9.01 -14.05
C ASN A 276 7.71 9.40 -13.30
N PHE A 277 7.63 10.69 -13.01
CA PHE A 277 6.57 11.28 -12.23
C PHE A 277 5.96 12.46 -12.99
N ASP A 278 5.19 12.14 -14.03
CA ASP A 278 4.60 13.14 -14.93
C ASP A 278 3.33 13.77 -14.34
N ILE A 279 3.30 15.11 -14.29
CA ILE A 279 2.17 15.88 -13.76
C ILE A 279 1.74 16.95 -14.76
N ASP A 280 0.45 16.96 -15.09
CA ASP A 280 -0.17 18.05 -15.86
C ASP A 280 -0.61 19.19 -14.93
N PHE A 281 0.22 20.25 -14.85
CA PHE A 281 -0.11 21.47 -14.12
C PHE A 281 -0.95 22.38 -15.01
N LYS A 282 -2.26 22.15 -15.02
CA LYS A 282 -3.22 22.90 -15.84
C LYS A 282 -3.10 24.41 -15.61
N THR A 283 -2.80 25.16 -16.67
CA THR A 283 -2.71 26.62 -16.61
C THR A 283 -4.10 27.25 -16.78
N HIS A 284 -4.53 28.07 -15.81
CA HIS A 284 -5.85 28.72 -15.85
C HIS A 284 -6.01 29.70 -17.04
N LYS A 285 -4.91 30.28 -17.53
CA LYS A 285 -4.87 31.09 -18.76
C LYS A 285 -3.57 30.79 -19.53
N PRO A 286 -3.62 30.05 -20.64
CA PRO A 286 -2.45 29.87 -21.48
C PRO A 286 -2.03 31.23 -22.08
N THR A 287 -0.77 31.62 -21.87
CA THR A 287 -0.17 32.81 -22.51
C THR A 287 0.66 32.38 -23.70
N PHE A 288 0.92 33.27 -24.66
CA PHE A 288 1.76 32.96 -25.83
C PHE A 288 3.13 32.35 -25.44
N GLU A 289 3.71 32.78 -24.30
CA GLU A 289 4.96 32.27 -23.75
C GLU A 289 4.84 30.89 -23.06
N LYS A 290 3.63 30.50 -22.62
CA LYS A 290 3.32 29.22 -21.93
C LYS A 290 2.38 28.33 -22.75
N THR A 291 2.50 28.35 -24.08
CA THR A 291 1.62 27.59 -25.00
C THR A 291 2.11 26.18 -25.32
N LYS A 292 3.24 25.74 -24.77
CA LYS A 292 3.81 24.41 -25.05
C LYS A 292 4.17 23.74 -23.73
N ASP A 293 3.55 22.60 -23.48
CA ASP A 293 3.67 21.72 -22.30
C ASP A 293 3.21 22.29 -20.94
N THR A 294 1.97 21.95 -20.57
CA THR A 294 1.54 21.93 -19.15
C THR A 294 2.01 20.65 -18.44
N LEU A 295 2.47 19.65 -19.20
CA LEU A 295 3.05 18.42 -18.69
C LEU A 295 4.46 18.70 -18.16
N THR A 296 4.65 18.49 -16.87
CA THR A 296 5.95 18.58 -16.20
C THR A 296 6.46 17.18 -15.96
N HIS A 297 7.65 16.89 -16.49
CA HIS A 297 8.35 15.64 -16.28
C HIS A 297 9.21 15.73 -15.02
N LEU A 298 8.77 15.07 -13.94
CA LEU A 298 9.55 14.92 -12.71
C LEU A 298 10.07 13.48 -12.62
N THR A 299 10.99 13.25 -11.69
CA THR A 299 11.42 11.91 -11.29
C THR A 299 11.21 11.77 -9.79
N SER A 300 10.65 10.66 -9.36
CA SER A 300 10.44 10.31 -7.96
C SER A 300 11.40 9.19 -7.56
N GLY A 301 11.57 8.93 -6.27
CA GLY A 301 12.30 7.75 -5.84
C GLY A 301 12.00 7.36 -4.40
N THR A 302 12.41 6.16 -4.03
CA THR A 302 12.21 5.55 -2.71
C THR A 302 13.45 4.73 -2.34
N LEU A 303 13.95 4.92 -1.12
CA LEU A 303 14.98 4.06 -0.55
C LEU A 303 14.32 2.86 0.14
N ILE A 304 14.85 1.67 -0.09
CA ILE A 304 14.31 0.41 0.42
C ILE A 304 15.43 -0.38 1.10
N GLY A 305 15.25 -0.77 2.35
CA GLY A 305 16.28 -1.44 3.15
C GLY A 305 16.47 -2.90 2.76
N LEU A 306 17.72 -3.37 2.75
CA LEU A 306 18.08 -4.76 2.44
C LEU A 306 17.99 -5.64 3.71
N GLU A 307 16.77 -5.96 4.16
CA GLU A 307 16.51 -6.57 5.48
C GLU A 307 16.79 -8.10 5.56
N HIS A 308 17.18 -8.73 4.46
CA HIS A 308 17.29 -10.20 4.37
C HIS A 308 18.71 -10.73 4.63
N GLY A 309 19.41 -10.15 5.61
CA GLY A 309 20.75 -10.58 6.02
C GLY A 309 21.87 -10.17 5.06
N VAL A 310 21.62 -9.20 4.19
CA VAL A 310 22.65 -8.62 3.30
C VAL A 310 23.62 -7.77 4.13
N THR A 311 24.91 -7.91 3.87
CA THR A 311 25.98 -7.15 4.52
C THR A 311 26.72 -6.26 3.51
N LYS A 312 27.49 -5.28 4.00
CA LYS A 312 28.30 -4.41 3.13
C LYS A 312 29.28 -5.22 2.27
N GLU A 313 29.84 -6.30 2.81
CA GLU A 313 30.79 -7.15 2.09
C GLU A 313 30.15 -7.90 0.92
N ASP A 314 28.86 -8.26 1.02
CA ASP A 314 28.13 -8.86 -0.10
C ASP A 314 28.03 -7.92 -1.32
N LEU A 315 28.06 -6.61 -1.07
CA LEU A 315 28.00 -5.56 -2.09
C LEU A 315 29.40 -5.05 -2.49
N ARG A 316 30.48 -5.46 -1.80
CA ARG A 316 31.84 -4.99 -2.03
C ARG A 316 32.52 -5.72 -3.20
N CYS A 317 31.90 -5.64 -4.37
CA CYS A 317 32.33 -6.36 -5.57
C CYS A 317 32.40 -5.48 -6.82
N SER A 318 32.38 -4.15 -6.67
CA SER A 318 32.34 -3.21 -7.80
C SER A 318 33.53 -3.39 -8.77
N GLU A 319 34.75 -3.49 -8.23
CA GLU A 319 35.97 -3.70 -9.03
C GLU A 319 36.00 -5.09 -9.67
N MET A 320 35.65 -6.13 -8.92
CA MET A 320 35.59 -7.51 -9.40
C MET A 320 34.69 -7.63 -10.64
N LEU A 321 33.48 -7.06 -10.57
CA LEU A 321 32.54 -7.08 -11.70
C LEU A 321 33.04 -6.26 -12.89
N TRP A 322 33.74 -5.15 -12.65
CA TRP A 322 34.32 -4.33 -13.70
C TRP A 322 35.44 -5.06 -14.47
N GLU A 323 36.33 -5.78 -13.77
CA GLU A 323 37.42 -6.53 -14.39
C GLU A 323 36.93 -7.62 -15.37
N SER A 324 35.77 -8.24 -15.09
CA SER A 324 35.16 -9.27 -15.94
C SER A 324 34.06 -8.72 -16.85
N SER A 325 33.86 -7.40 -16.90
CA SER A 325 32.77 -6.78 -17.65
C SER A 325 33.04 -6.73 -19.15
N ARG A 326 32.03 -7.03 -19.97
CA ARG A 326 32.09 -6.91 -21.44
C ARG A 326 32.23 -5.47 -21.93
N ILE A 327 31.79 -4.50 -21.13
CA ILE A 327 31.87 -3.08 -21.48
C ILE A 327 33.19 -2.44 -21.03
N ASN A 328 34.03 -3.16 -20.29
CA ASN A 328 35.36 -2.68 -19.91
C ASN A 328 36.32 -2.85 -21.11
N PRO A 329 36.84 -1.76 -21.69
CA PRO A 329 37.71 -1.83 -22.87
C PRO A 329 39.06 -2.50 -22.59
N ASP A 330 39.47 -2.57 -21.33
CA ASP A 330 40.73 -3.16 -20.87
C ASP A 330 40.53 -4.54 -20.22
N ALA A 331 39.34 -5.13 -20.32
CA ALA A 331 39.05 -6.44 -19.73
C ALA A 331 39.90 -7.54 -20.39
N ASP A 332 40.47 -8.42 -19.56
CA ASP A 332 41.13 -9.63 -20.03
C ASP A 332 40.06 -10.57 -20.64
N PRO A 333 40.14 -10.94 -21.93
CA PRO A 333 39.16 -11.82 -22.56
C PRO A 333 39.01 -13.16 -21.86
N SER A 334 40.03 -13.63 -21.14
CA SER A 334 39.96 -14.88 -20.36
C SER A 334 39.14 -14.76 -19.07
N LYS A 335 38.91 -13.54 -18.57
CA LYS A 335 38.08 -13.25 -17.39
C LYS A 335 36.60 -12.99 -17.73
N ILE A 336 36.28 -12.76 -19.01
CA ILE A 336 34.90 -12.51 -19.44
C ILE A 336 34.13 -13.83 -19.46
N ALA A 337 33.05 -13.90 -18.67
CA ALA A 337 32.20 -15.08 -18.65
C ALA A 337 31.59 -15.35 -20.05
N PRO A 338 31.53 -16.62 -20.50
CA PRO A 338 30.85 -16.98 -21.75
C PRO A 338 29.40 -16.47 -21.77
N ALA A 339 28.89 -16.15 -22.95
CA ALA A 339 27.50 -15.74 -23.06
C ALA A 339 26.60 -16.90 -22.67
N LYS A 340 25.56 -16.61 -21.88
CA LYS A 340 24.58 -17.57 -21.41
C LYS A 340 23.23 -17.25 -22.04
N THR A 341 22.48 -18.27 -22.38
CA THR A 341 21.20 -18.13 -23.08
C THR A 341 20.05 -18.58 -22.19
N VAL A 342 18.81 -18.47 -22.69
CA VAL A 342 17.62 -18.92 -21.96
C VAL A 342 17.68 -20.44 -21.68
N SER A 343 18.33 -21.22 -22.53
CA SER A 343 18.52 -22.68 -22.36
C SER A 343 19.35 -23.02 -21.11
N ASP A 344 20.31 -22.16 -20.73
CA ASP A 344 21.06 -22.31 -19.47
C ASP A 344 20.16 -22.09 -18.24
N LEU A 345 19.06 -21.33 -18.38
CA LEU A 345 18.15 -20.99 -17.28
C LEU A 345 17.15 -22.11 -16.94
N GLU A 346 16.81 -22.95 -17.92
CA GLU A 346 15.81 -24.02 -17.76
C GLU A 346 16.18 -25.04 -16.67
N ASN A 347 17.49 -25.19 -16.42
CA ASN A 347 18.03 -26.16 -15.47
C ASN A 347 18.38 -25.56 -14.09
N LEU A 348 18.08 -24.29 -13.82
CA LEU A 348 18.46 -23.62 -12.56
C LEU A 348 17.80 -24.25 -11.33
N HIS A 349 16.51 -24.60 -11.45
CA HIS A 349 15.67 -25.05 -10.35
C HIS A 349 15.25 -26.51 -10.51
N ARG A 350 16.23 -27.39 -10.70
CA ARG A 350 16.02 -28.83 -10.90
C ARG A 350 15.10 -29.41 -9.83
N GLU A 351 14.21 -30.27 -10.31
CA GLU A 351 13.25 -30.97 -9.48
C GLU A 351 13.67 -32.44 -9.32
N ASP A 352 13.23 -33.09 -8.25
CA ASP A 352 13.40 -34.54 -8.09
C ASP A 352 12.43 -35.27 -9.03
N ASP A 353 12.99 -35.96 -10.03
CA ASP A 353 12.25 -36.79 -10.99
C ASP A 353 11.42 -37.90 -10.31
N ASN A 354 11.68 -38.22 -9.05
CA ASN A 354 10.99 -39.28 -8.28
C ASN A 354 9.99 -38.74 -7.23
N HIS A 355 9.45 -37.54 -7.41
CA HIS A 355 8.45 -37.02 -6.48
C HIS A 355 7.27 -38.01 -6.30
N PRO A 356 6.80 -38.32 -5.06
CA PRO A 356 5.82 -39.38 -4.82
C PRO A 356 4.48 -39.26 -5.56
N SER A 357 4.12 -38.05 -5.99
CA SER A 357 2.90 -37.82 -6.78
C SER A 357 3.04 -38.15 -8.27
N GLY A 358 4.27 -38.34 -8.78
CA GLY A 358 4.52 -38.49 -10.23
C GLY A 358 4.22 -37.24 -11.08
N LEU A 359 3.95 -36.11 -10.43
CA LEU A 359 3.68 -34.83 -11.08
C LEU A 359 4.90 -33.93 -10.99
N THR A 360 5.10 -33.07 -11.99
CA THR A 360 6.05 -31.95 -11.90
C THR A 360 5.56 -30.88 -10.92
N ARG A 361 6.44 -30.02 -10.44
CA ARG A 361 6.14 -28.90 -9.54
C ARG A 361 5.05 -27.99 -10.08
N ARG A 362 5.09 -27.69 -11.39
CA ARG A 362 4.05 -26.90 -12.05
C ARG A 362 2.71 -27.64 -12.07
N GLN A 363 2.71 -28.94 -12.38
CA GLN A 363 1.50 -29.77 -12.33
C GLN A 363 0.91 -29.83 -10.90
N ARG A 364 1.74 -29.88 -9.86
CA ARG A 364 1.28 -29.82 -8.46
C ARG A 364 0.68 -28.47 -8.10
N TYR A 365 1.25 -27.36 -8.55
CA TYR A 365 0.64 -26.03 -8.39
C TYR A 365 -0.71 -25.94 -9.12
N ILE A 366 -0.79 -26.44 -10.35
CA ILE A 366 -2.04 -26.46 -11.13
C ILE A 366 -3.10 -27.31 -10.41
N GLN A 367 -2.74 -28.50 -9.93
CA GLN A 367 -3.63 -29.36 -9.13
C GLN A 367 -4.13 -28.61 -7.90
N TRP A 368 -3.23 -27.95 -7.16
CA TRP A 368 -3.59 -27.12 -6.01
C TRP A 368 -4.59 -26.02 -6.42
N LYS A 369 -4.34 -25.31 -7.52
CA LYS A 369 -5.20 -24.22 -7.99
C LYS A 369 -6.59 -24.69 -8.40
N PHE A 370 -6.71 -25.86 -9.05
CA PHE A 370 -8.01 -26.47 -9.37
C PHE A 370 -8.83 -26.78 -8.12
N LEU A 371 -8.18 -27.23 -7.04
CA LEU A 371 -8.85 -27.51 -5.77
C LEU A 371 -9.23 -26.21 -5.05
N GLU A 372 -8.33 -25.23 -4.99
CA GLU A 372 -8.58 -23.91 -4.37
C GLU A 372 -9.86 -23.28 -4.90
N GLU A 373 -10.02 -23.23 -6.22
CA GLU A 373 -11.18 -22.60 -6.85
C GLU A 373 -12.45 -23.41 -6.73
N LEU A 374 -12.37 -24.74 -6.75
CA LEU A 374 -13.53 -25.58 -6.46
C LEU A 374 -14.02 -25.33 -5.03
N TYR A 375 -13.10 -25.14 -4.08
CA TYR A 375 -13.44 -24.89 -2.68
C TYR A 375 -14.00 -23.49 -2.45
N ASP A 376 -13.50 -22.51 -3.20
CA ASP A 376 -13.86 -21.10 -3.05
C ASP A 376 -15.13 -20.72 -3.81
N HIS A 377 -15.29 -21.27 -5.01
CA HIS A 377 -16.32 -20.85 -5.97
C HIS A 377 -17.26 -21.97 -6.42
N GLY A 378 -16.94 -23.22 -6.11
CA GLY A 378 -17.84 -24.35 -6.35
C GLY A 378 -19.03 -24.40 -5.37
N PRO A 379 -19.90 -25.41 -5.51
CA PRO A 379 -21.01 -25.66 -4.60
C PRO A 379 -20.59 -25.69 -3.12
N GLU A 380 -21.50 -25.25 -2.24
CA GLU A 380 -21.23 -25.06 -0.81
C GLU A 380 -20.62 -26.28 -0.10
N TYR A 381 -20.94 -27.50 -0.54
CA TYR A 381 -20.34 -28.74 -0.05
C TYR A 381 -18.81 -28.69 -0.02
N PHE A 382 -18.16 -28.11 -1.04
CA PHE A 382 -16.71 -28.15 -1.16
C PHE A 382 -15.99 -27.22 -0.18
N ARG A 383 -16.68 -26.21 0.37
CA ARG A 383 -16.11 -25.24 1.33
C ARG A 383 -15.55 -25.90 2.59
N GLN A 384 -16.06 -27.09 2.95
CA GLN A 384 -15.58 -27.84 4.11
C GLN A 384 -14.10 -28.25 3.99
N PHE A 385 -13.57 -28.39 2.77
CA PHE A 385 -12.19 -28.79 2.52
C PHE A 385 -11.21 -27.62 2.51
N LYS A 386 -11.71 -26.37 2.41
CA LYS A 386 -10.90 -25.15 2.32
C LYS A 386 -9.92 -25.01 3.48
N ARG A 387 -10.37 -25.31 4.70
CA ARG A 387 -9.55 -25.13 5.92
C ARG A 387 -8.26 -25.94 5.88
N ASP A 388 -8.32 -27.14 5.32
CA ASP A 388 -7.22 -28.10 5.35
C ASP A 388 -6.47 -28.15 3.99
N HIS A 389 -6.78 -27.25 3.05
CA HIS A 389 -6.16 -27.18 1.71
C HIS A 389 -4.72 -26.68 1.75
N GLY A 390 -4.45 -25.65 2.57
CA GLY A 390 -3.12 -25.07 2.73
C GLY A 390 -2.64 -24.27 1.51
N LEU A 391 -1.37 -23.89 1.55
CA LEU A 391 -0.64 -23.23 0.45
C LEU A 391 0.12 -24.29 -0.37
N PRO A 392 0.46 -24.01 -1.64
CA PRO A 392 1.28 -24.90 -2.43
C PRO A 392 2.70 -25.00 -1.83
N GLU A 393 3.46 -25.99 -2.30
CA GLU A 393 4.88 -26.13 -1.92
C GLU A 393 5.69 -24.88 -2.27
N TRP A 394 6.77 -24.63 -1.55
CA TRP A 394 7.70 -23.54 -1.83
C TRP A 394 8.89 -24.05 -2.63
N VAL A 395 9.40 -23.24 -3.57
CA VAL A 395 10.69 -23.52 -4.21
C VAL A 395 11.80 -22.88 -3.39
N GLU A 396 11.74 -21.57 -3.26
CA GLU A 396 12.64 -20.81 -2.40
C GLU A 396 11.89 -19.56 -1.94
N LYS A 397 11.45 -19.59 -0.68
CA LYS A 397 10.66 -18.51 -0.10
C LYS A 397 11.54 -17.54 0.68
N VAL A 398 11.45 -16.26 0.32
CA VAL A 398 12.12 -15.18 1.05
C VAL A 398 11.47 -15.05 2.44
N PRO A 399 12.27 -14.95 3.53
CA PRO A 399 11.74 -14.76 4.88
C PRO A 399 10.84 -13.52 4.97
N VAL A 400 9.68 -13.67 5.62
CA VAL A 400 8.75 -12.54 5.80
C VAL A 400 9.28 -11.58 6.86
N VAL A 401 9.76 -10.43 6.41
CA VAL A 401 10.23 -9.32 7.25
C VAL A 401 9.58 -8.03 6.78
N LYS A 402 9.24 -7.13 7.71
CA LYS A 402 8.79 -5.79 7.34
C LYS A 402 9.98 -4.99 6.81
N MET A 403 9.98 -4.70 5.52
CA MET A 403 11.04 -3.94 4.89
C MET A 403 10.83 -2.44 5.11
N ARG A 404 11.85 -1.76 5.63
CA ARG A 404 11.83 -0.31 5.79
C ARG A 404 11.95 0.35 4.41
N HIS A 405 11.08 1.31 4.13
CA HIS A 405 11.20 2.17 2.96
C HIS A 405 10.93 3.63 3.34
N VAL A 406 11.51 4.56 2.60
CA VAL A 406 11.31 6.00 2.78
C VAL A 406 11.29 6.67 1.40
N PRO A 407 10.22 7.39 1.02
CA PRO A 407 10.19 8.16 -0.21
C PRO A 407 11.26 9.25 -0.19
N ALA A 408 12.07 9.32 -1.25
CA ALA A 408 12.99 10.40 -1.51
C ALA A 408 12.24 11.65 -1.94
N ARG A 409 12.91 12.80 -1.88
CA ARG A 409 12.39 14.03 -2.44
C ARG A 409 12.35 13.91 -3.97
N ALA A 410 11.20 14.18 -4.56
CA ALA A 410 11.04 14.22 -6.00
C ALA A 410 11.99 15.27 -6.63
N MET A 411 12.31 15.06 -7.89
CA MET A 411 13.36 15.76 -8.62
C MET A 411 12.76 16.39 -9.87
N ASP A 412 13.15 17.63 -10.13
CA ASP A 412 12.85 18.30 -11.41
C ASP A 412 13.81 17.82 -12.50
N ILE A 413 13.73 16.53 -12.80
CA ILE A 413 14.61 15.82 -13.72
C ILE A 413 13.73 14.99 -14.65
N ASN A 414 13.99 15.08 -15.95
CA ASN A 414 13.34 14.25 -16.94
C ASN A 414 14.19 13.00 -17.21
N GLN A 415 13.89 11.89 -16.53
CA GLN A 415 14.63 10.64 -16.71
C GLN A 415 14.32 9.90 -18.03
N SER A 416 13.51 10.44 -18.94
CA SER A 416 13.28 9.84 -20.27
C SER A 416 14.52 9.84 -21.18
N LYS A 417 15.64 10.44 -20.74
CA LYS A 417 16.93 10.51 -21.45
C LYS A 417 18.06 9.91 -20.60
N ILE A 418 19.14 9.49 -21.26
CA ILE A 418 20.37 9.02 -20.59
C ILE A 418 20.93 10.09 -19.63
N ALA A 419 21.06 11.34 -20.09
CA ALA A 419 21.52 12.44 -19.24
C ALA A 419 20.61 12.66 -18.02
N GLY A 420 19.29 12.52 -18.19
CA GLY A 420 18.36 12.60 -17.07
C GLY A 420 18.54 11.47 -16.05
N ASN A 421 18.90 10.26 -16.47
CA ASN A 421 19.21 9.17 -15.54
C ASN A 421 20.52 9.40 -14.79
N ILE A 422 21.54 9.98 -15.44
CA ILE A 422 22.79 10.39 -14.79
C ILE A 422 22.49 11.36 -13.65
N ASP A 423 21.67 12.38 -13.93
CA ASP A 423 21.29 13.40 -12.95
C ASP A 423 20.39 12.84 -11.84
N ALA A 424 19.43 11.98 -12.18
CA ALA A 424 18.53 11.35 -11.20
C ALA A 424 19.29 10.44 -10.22
N ILE A 425 20.17 9.57 -10.72
CA ILE A 425 21.00 8.69 -9.89
C ILE A 425 21.91 9.53 -8.98
N ALA A 426 22.59 10.54 -9.53
CA ALA A 426 23.46 11.41 -8.75
C ALA A 426 22.70 12.18 -7.66
N ASN A 427 21.47 12.64 -7.96
CA ASN A 427 20.61 13.32 -7.00
C ASN A 427 20.15 12.36 -5.88
N LEU A 428 19.68 11.16 -6.21
CA LEU A 428 19.27 10.15 -5.23
C LEU A 428 20.42 9.74 -4.30
N MET A 429 21.63 9.59 -4.84
CA MET A 429 22.84 9.33 -4.04
C MET A 429 23.18 10.48 -3.11
N THR A 430 23.06 11.73 -3.59
CA THR A 430 23.22 12.94 -2.77
C THR A 430 22.21 12.98 -1.62
N GLN A 431 20.94 12.62 -1.90
CA GLN A 431 19.91 12.52 -0.87
C GLN A 431 20.24 11.41 0.14
N GLY A 432 20.71 10.25 -0.32
CA GLY A 432 21.17 9.15 0.54
C GLY A 432 22.47 9.43 1.29
N GLY A 433 23.20 10.50 0.95
CA GLY A 433 24.46 10.85 1.59
C GLY A 433 25.60 9.90 1.25
N ILE A 434 25.61 9.32 0.04
CA ILE A 434 26.63 8.40 -0.47
C ILE A 434 27.29 8.96 -1.73
N GLY A 435 28.55 8.63 -1.97
CA GLY A 435 29.25 9.08 -3.18
C GLY A 435 30.76 8.80 -3.15
N ASP A 436 31.49 9.42 -4.08
CA ASP A 436 32.95 9.49 -4.01
C ASP A 436 33.36 10.72 -3.16
N PRO A 437 34.03 10.51 -2.01
CA PRO A 437 34.46 11.61 -1.13
C PRO A 437 35.37 12.64 -1.82
N MET A 438 36.02 12.26 -2.92
CA MET A 438 36.97 13.09 -3.67
C MET A 438 36.38 13.68 -4.96
N GLU A 439 35.13 13.37 -5.31
CA GLU A 439 34.54 13.87 -6.56
C GLU A 439 34.45 15.40 -6.55
N GLY A 440 35.00 16.02 -7.59
CA GLY A 440 35.03 17.48 -7.75
C GLY A 440 36.05 18.21 -6.86
N ILE A 441 36.84 17.50 -6.06
CA ILE A 441 37.86 18.08 -5.17
C ILE A 441 39.20 18.16 -5.88
N GLU A 442 39.91 19.29 -5.71
CA GLU A 442 41.23 19.48 -6.30
C GLU A 442 42.27 18.50 -5.71
N PRO A 443 43.13 17.88 -6.54
CA PRO A 443 44.18 17.00 -6.05
C PRO A 443 45.10 17.69 -5.05
N GLY A 444 45.21 17.14 -3.83
CA GLY A 444 46.07 17.67 -2.76
C GLY A 444 45.37 18.59 -1.75
N SER A 445 44.06 18.80 -1.88
CA SER A 445 43.21 19.39 -0.84
C SER A 445 43.02 18.44 0.36
N ASP A 446 42.90 18.99 1.57
CA ASP A 446 42.51 18.25 2.79
C ASP A 446 40.97 18.15 2.94
N GLU A 447 40.20 18.77 2.04
CA GLU A 447 38.73 18.73 2.05
C GLU A 447 38.20 17.40 1.48
N VAL A 448 37.11 16.90 2.06
CA VAL A 448 36.36 15.73 1.57
C VAL A 448 34.86 16.02 1.62
N ASN A 449 34.11 15.49 0.66
CA ASN A 449 32.66 15.60 0.67
C ASN A 449 32.07 14.83 1.87
N ASP A 450 31.04 15.37 2.53
CA ASP A 450 30.32 14.70 3.64
C ASP A 450 29.39 13.59 3.11
N VAL A 451 29.99 12.51 2.61
CA VAL A 451 29.34 11.33 2.04
C VAL A 451 30.00 10.04 2.54
N GLU A 452 29.23 8.96 2.60
CA GLU A 452 29.79 7.62 2.79
C GLU A 452 30.47 7.17 1.49
N ASP A 453 31.71 6.69 1.61
CA ASP A 453 32.48 6.20 0.46
C ASP A 453 31.90 4.89 -0.09
N MET A 454 31.45 4.93 -1.33
CA MET A 454 30.84 3.80 -2.01
C MET A 454 31.69 3.22 -3.14
N ARG A 455 32.93 3.70 -3.36
CA ARG A 455 33.71 3.37 -4.57
C ARG A 455 33.97 1.88 -4.79
N GLU A 456 34.02 1.09 -3.71
CA GLU A 456 34.25 -0.35 -3.75
C GLU A 456 32.95 -1.17 -3.82
N TYR A 457 31.80 -0.54 -3.61
CA TYR A 457 30.51 -1.18 -3.45
C TYR A 457 29.63 -1.01 -4.68
N VAL A 458 28.78 -2.00 -4.93
CA VAL A 458 27.65 -1.85 -5.83
C VAL A 458 26.44 -1.31 -5.09
N VAL A 459 25.57 -0.61 -5.82
CA VAL A 459 24.31 -0.06 -5.32
C VAL A 459 23.19 -0.55 -6.22
N LEU A 460 22.11 -1.04 -5.60
CA LEU A 460 20.97 -1.60 -6.29
C LEU A 460 19.99 -0.49 -6.68
N PHE A 461 19.56 -0.48 -7.94
CA PHE A 461 18.56 0.45 -8.45
C PHE A 461 17.41 -0.31 -9.10
N HIS A 462 16.17 0.03 -8.78
CA HIS A 462 14.98 -0.52 -9.43
C HIS A 462 14.33 0.54 -10.32
N GLY A 463 13.70 0.06 -11.39
CA GLY A 463 12.84 0.87 -12.25
C GLY A 463 12.18 0.00 -13.32
N ASP A 464 11.39 0.63 -14.18
CA ASP A 464 10.80 -0.05 -15.32
C ASP A 464 11.87 -0.44 -16.38
N LEU A 465 11.44 -1.18 -17.41
CA LEU A 465 12.34 -1.58 -18.50
C LEU A 465 12.97 -0.37 -19.21
N GLY A 466 12.21 0.70 -19.40
CA GLY A 466 12.67 1.89 -20.10
C GLY A 466 13.80 2.59 -19.35
N THR A 467 13.68 2.73 -18.03
CA THR A 467 14.74 3.24 -17.15
C THR A 467 15.94 2.31 -17.22
N GLY A 468 15.73 0.99 -17.15
CA GLY A 468 16.81 0.00 -17.26
C GLY A 468 17.63 0.12 -18.53
N GLU A 469 16.97 0.23 -19.70
CA GLU A 469 17.66 0.43 -20.99
C GLU A 469 18.56 1.68 -20.98
N ARG A 470 18.09 2.77 -20.37
CA ARG A 470 18.84 4.03 -20.28
C ARG A 470 20.01 3.93 -19.31
N VAL A 471 19.84 3.21 -18.20
CA VAL A 471 20.90 2.95 -17.21
C VAL A 471 21.96 2.01 -17.75
N LEU A 472 21.59 0.99 -18.53
CA LEU A 472 22.59 0.14 -19.17
C LEU A 472 23.33 0.90 -20.28
N GLY A 473 22.61 1.67 -21.11
CA GLY A 473 23.21 2.52 -22.12
C GLY A 473 24.14 3.62 -21.57
N LEU A 474 23.83 4.18 -20.39
CA LEU A 474 24.74 5.16 -19.75
C LEU A 474 26.03 4.49 -19.27
N ARG A 475 25.98 3.25 -18.76
CA ARG A 475 27.19 2.51 -18.34
C ARG A 475 28.09 2.21 -19.54
N GLU A 476 27.51 1.83 -20.67
CA GLU A 476 28.24 1.65 -21.93
C GLU A 476 28.93 2.94 -22.39
N GLN A 477 28.20 4.05 -22.42
CA GLN A 477 28.75 5.35 -22.85
C GLN A 477 29.87 5.85 -21.93
N ARG A 478 29.77 5.57 -20.62
CA ARG A 478 30.70 6.05 -19.61
C ARG A 478 31.80 5.05 -19.27
N ALA A 479 31.87 3.90 -19.94
CA ALA A 479 32.88 2.86 -19.71
C ALA A 479 34.34 3.38 -19.79
N ILE A 480 34.58 4.41 -20.60
CA ILE A 480 35.90 5.03 -20.81
C ILE A 480 36.32 6.01 -19.71
N GLU A 481 35.43 6.31 -18.76
CA GLU A 481 35.73 7.26 -17.68
C GLU A 481 36.81 6.74 -16.73
N ALA A 482 37.61 7.67 -16.20
CA ALA A 482 38.80 7.33 -15.43
C ALA A 482 38.49 6.71 -14.06
N THR A 483 37.37 7.08 -13.44
CA THR A 483 37.03 6.64 -12.08
C THR A 483 35.82 5.71 -12.07
N ALA A 484 35.83 4.76 -11.13
CA ALA A 484 34.71 3.87 -10.84
C ALA A 484 33.37 4.61 -10.74
N TYR A 485 33.39 5.74 -10.01
CA TYR A 485 32.24 6.60 -9.80
C TYR A 485 31.69 7.17 -11.11
N ARG A 486 32.55 7.77 -11.96
CA ARG A 486 32.13 8.36 -13.24
C ARG A 486 31.75 7.33 -14.29
N ARG A 487 32.25 6.10 -14.20
CA ARG A 487 31.78 4.97 -15.02
C ARG A 487 30.37 4.51 -14.67
N TYR A 488 29.82 4.94 -13.52
CA TYR A 488 28.61 4.35 -12.93
C TYR A 488 28.73 2.83 -12.78
N GLN A 489 29.95 2.34 -12.57
CA GLN A 489 30.23 0.91 -12.54
C GLN A 489 29.54 0.20 -11.35
N PHE A 490 29.23 0.97 -10.31
CA PHE A 490 28.56 0.52 -9.10
C PHE A 490 27.07 0.17 -9.32
N VAL A 491 26.46 0.61 -10.41
CA VAL A 491 25.01 0.44 -10.61
C VAL A 491 24.68 -0.99 -11.00
N ILE A 492 23.88 -1.66 -10.17
CA ILE A 492 23.21 -2.93 -10.52
C ILE A 492 21.72 -2.63 -10.65
N PHE A 493 21.20 -2.73 -11.87
CA PHE A 493 19.80 -2.43 -12.16
C PHE A 493 18.93 -3.68 -12.00
N LEU A 494 17.87 -3.57 -11.21
CA LEU A 494 16.92 -4.63 -10.89
C LEU A 494 15.62 -4.37 -11.64
N ILE A 495 15.12 -5.42 -12.31
CA ILE A 495 13.88 -5.34 -13.09
C ILE A 495 12.66 -5.03 -12.19
N GLY A 496 11.85 -4.07 -12.62
CA GLY A 496 10.55 -3.78 -12.01
C GLY A 496 9.55 -4.93 -12.22
N LEU A 497 9.29 -5.69 -11.16
CA LEU A 497 8.42 -6.88 -11.23
C LEU A 497 6.95 -6.52 -11.44
N PHE A 498 6.50 -5.33 -11.02
CA PHE A 498 5.13 -4.91 -11.31
C PHE A 498 4.94 -4.63 -12.79
N HIS A 499 5.87 -3.91 -13.42
CA HIS A 499 5.87 -3.71 -14.86
C HIS A 499 6.05 -5.02 -15.65
N LEU A 500 6.86 -5.97 -15.14
CA LEU A 500 6.95 -7.31 -15.71
C LEU A 500 5.59 -8.02 -15.68
N LYS A 501 4.87 -8.00 -14.55
CA LYS A 501 3.53 -8.58 -14.43
C LYS A 501 2.52 -7.90 -15.37
N MET A 502 2.64 -6.58 -15.57
CA MET A 502 1.87 -5.86 -16.60
C MET A 502 2.18 -6.35 -18.01
N ALA A 503 3.47 -6.57 -18.32
CA ALA A 503 3.90 -7.11 -19.59
C ALA A 503 3.40 -8.55 -19.82
N CYS A 504 3.32 -9.39 -18.77
CA CYS A 504 2.70 -10.70 -18.84
C CYS A 504 1.21 -10.62 -19.21
N ALA A 505 0.46 -9.70 -18.60
CA ALA A 505 -0.96 -9.49 -18.92
C ALA A 505 -1.16 -8.96 -20.36
N ASP A 506 -0.32 -8.02 -20.80
CA ASP A 506 -0.33 -7.55 -22.20
C ASP A 506 0.05 -8.65 -23.19
N ALA A 507 1.00 -9.53 -22.86
CA ALA A 507 1.31 -10.68 -23.70
C ALA A 507 0.10 -11.60 -23.86
N ILE A 508 -0.64 -11.89 -22.78
CA ILE A 508 -1.89 -12.65 -22.86
C ILE A 508 -2.92 -11.92 -23.74
N TRP A 509 -3.08 -10.60 -23.60
CA TRP A 509 -3.94 -9.82 -24.48
C TRP A 509 -3.53 -9.95 -25.96
N ARG A 510 -2.22 -9.92 -26.25
CA ARG A 510 -1.69 -10.09 -27.61
C ARG A 510 -2.01 -11.45 -28.21
N ILE A 511 -2.10 -12.48 -27.38
CA ILE A 511 -2.40 -13.85 -27.81
C ILE A 511 -3.87 -14.01 -28.17
N PHE A 512 -4.78 -13.57 -27.29
CA PHE A 512 -6.20 -13.90 -27.38
C PHE A 512 -7.12 -12.78 -27.90
N LEU A 513 -6.62 -11.54 -27.98
CA LEU A 513 -7.47 -10.38 -28.25
C LEU A 513 -6.93 -9.47 -29.35
N ARG A 514 -5.61 -9.40 -29.56
CA ARG A 514 -5.04 -8.49 -30.59
C ARG A 514 -5.53 -8.81 -32.01
N ASN A 515 -5.62 -10.09 -32.38
CA ASN A 515 -6.20 -10.46 -33.67
C ASN A 515 -7.73 -10.33 -33.63
N LYS A 516 -8.31 -9.60 -34.60
CA LYS A 516 -9.77 -9.42 -34.69
C LYS A 516 -10.49 -10.69 -35.16
N GLU A 517 -9.82 -11.56 -35.90
CA GLU A 517 -10.41 -12.82 -36.38
C GLU A 517 -10.72 -13.77 -35.22
N ASP A 518 -9.90 -13.74 -34.17
CA ASP A 518 -10.06 -14.52 -32.93
C ASP A 518 -11.27 -14.09 -32.11
N ARG A 519 -11.98 -13.01 -32.45
CA ARG A 519 -13.05 -12.45 -31.59
C ARG A 519 -14.45 -13.00 -31.86
N ASN A 520 -14.56 -13.91 -32.83
CA ASN A 520 -15.86 -14.35 -33.36
C ASN A 520 -16.24 -15.78 -32.95
N ASP A 521 -15.26 -16.59 -32.53
CA ASP A 521 -15.52 -17.95 -32.07
C ASP A 521 -16.16 -17.97 -30.68
N PRO A 522 -17.05 -18.93 -30.39
CA PRO A 522 -17.54 -19.13 -29.02
C PRO A 522 -16.42 -19.41 -28.00
N SER A 523 -15.30 -19.98 -28.44
CA SER A 523 -14.11 -20.22 -27.61
C SER A 523 -13.22 -18.98 -27.41
N SER A 524 -13.57 -17.85 -28.03
CA SER A 524 -12.75 -16.65 -27.93
C SER A 524 -12.87 -15.96 -26.58
N LEU A 525 -11.75 -15.39 -26.11
CA LEU A 525 -11.73 -14.65 -24.86
C LEU A 525 -12.74 -13.49 -24.88
N LEU A 526 -12.87 -12.79 -26.01
CA LEU A 526 -13.79 -11.64 -26.10
C LEU A 526 -15.26 -12.06 -25.99
N GLN A 527 -15.67 -13.18 -26.60
CA GLN A 527 -17.06 -13.66 -26.49
C GLN A 527 -17.38 -14.14 -25.07
N ILE A 528 -16.42 -14.78 -24.40
CA ILE A 528 -16.55 -15.20 -23.00
C ILE A 528 -16.66 -13.96 -22.09
N VAL A 529 -15.78 -12.97 -22.27
CA VAL A 529 -15.82 -11.69 -21.54
C VAL A 529 -17.13 -10.94 -21.77
N GLY A 530 -17.65 -10.95 -23.00
CA GLY A 530 -18.92 -10.33 -23.36
C GLY A 530 -20.12 -10.82 -22.55
N GLN A 531 -20.03 -12.00 -21.92
CA GLN A 531 -21.11 -12.52 -21.09
C GLN A 531 -21.26 -11.80 -19.74
N PHE A 532 -20.16 -11.28 -19.17
CA PHE A 532 -20.19 -10.63 -17.85
C PHE A 532 -19.71 -9.17 -17.86
N ARG A 533 -19.09 -8.71 -18.95
CA ARG A 533 -18.66 -7.32 -19.18
C ARG A 533 -19.02 -6.83 -20.58
N GLU A 534 -20.27 -7.02 -21.00
CA GLU A 534 -20.76 -6.64 -22.34
C GLU A 534 -20.35 -5.21 -22.75
N ARG A 535 -20.48 -4.26 -21.82
CA ARG A 535 -20.20 -2.83 -22.05
C ARG A 535 -18.70 -2.50 -22.19
N ASP A 536 -17.81 -3.36 -21.71
CA ASP A 536 -16.37 -3.09 -21.67
C ASP A 536 -15.63 -3.79 -22.83
N THR A 537 -16.32 -4.59 -23.65
CA THR A 537 -15.74 -5.37 -24.75
C THR A 537 -14.97 -4.52 -25.77
N GLY A 538 -15.40 -3.28 -26.01
CA GLY A 538 -14.71 -2.33 -26.88
C GLY A 538 -13.32 -1.98 -26.35
N SER A 539 -13.24 -1.57 -25.07
CA SER A 539 -11.98 -1.24 -24.41
C SER A 539 -11.10 -2.48 -24.23
N ILE A 540 -11.69 -3.61 -23.81
CA ILE A 540 -10.95 -4.86 -23.62
C ILE A 540 -10.35 -5.38 -24.94
N GLY A 541 -11.09 -5.25 -26.04
CA GLY A 541 -10.63 -5.62 -27.36
C GLY A 541 -9.67 -4.62 -28.02
N SER A 542 -9.33 -3.50 -27.40
CA SER A 542 -8.46 -2.47 -28.02
C SER A 542 -7.27 -2.12 -27.14
N ASP A 543 -7.53 -1.54 -25.98
CA ASP A 543 -6.53 -1.23 -24.96
C ASP A 543 -7.16 -1.41 -23.57
N PRO A 544 -7.08 -2.64 -23.02
CA PRO A 544 -7.75 -2.98 -21.77
C PRO A 544 -7.15 -2.28 -20.55
N GLY A 545 -5.89 -1.82 -20.61
CA GLY A 545 -5.11 -1.52 -19.42
C GLY A 545 -4.83 -2.77 -18.55
N PHE A 546 -3.90 -2.65 -17.62
CA PHE A 546 -3.47 -3.78 -16.78
C PHE A 546 -4.59 -4.34 -15.91
N ARG A 547 -5.30 -3.47 -15.19
CA ARG A 547 -6.32 -3.89 -14.21
C ARG A 547 -7.42 -4.71 -14.85
N ARG A 548 -7.98 -4.25 -15.97
CA ARG A 548 -9.06 -4.98 -16.64
C ARG A 548 -8.57 -6.34 -17.14
N MET A 549 -7.35 -6.43 -17.68
CA MET A 549 -6.79 -7.74 -18.08
C MET A 549 -6.55 -8.66 -16.89
N HIS A 550 -6.03 -8.14 -15.77
CA HIS A 550 -5.83 -8.92 -14.55
C HIS A 550 -7.15 -9.56 -14.09
N GLU A 551 -8.23 -8.77 -14.02
CA GLU A 551 -9.58 -9.25 -13.67
C GLU A 551 -10.13 -10.25 -14.70
N VAL A 552 -9.94 -9.98 -16.00
CA VAL A 552 -10.38 -10.88 -17.08
C VAL A 552 -9.71 -12.25 -16.98
N ILE A 553 -8.39 -12.29 -16.76
CA ILE A 553 -7.61 -13.53 -16.65
C ILE A 553 -8.12 -14.36 -15.47
N GLN A 554 -8.25 -13.75 -14.29
CA GLN A 554 -8.67 -14.45 -13.07
C GLN A 554 -10.12 -14.98 -13.13
N ILE A 555 -11.07 -14.12 -13.50
CA ILE A 555 -12.50 -14.49 -13.53
C ILE A 555 -12.75 -15.54 -14.60
N THR A 556 -12.19 -15.34 -15.80
CA THR A 556 -12.38 -16.28 -16.92
C THR A 556 -11.66 -17.59 -16.64
N GLY A 557 -10.42 -17.55 -16.12
CA GLY A 557 -9.69 -18.74 -15.71
C GLY A 557 -10.46 -19.58 -14.70
N THR A 558 -11.01 -18.93 -13.67
CA THR A 558 -11.83 -19.61 -12.66
C THR A 558 -13.03 -20.30 -13.29
N ALA A 559 -13.76 -19.61 -14.17
CA ALA A 559 -14.92 -20.20 -14.85
C ALA A 559 -14.54 -21.40 -15.74
N LEU A 560 -13.44 -21.31 -16.48
CA LEU A 560 -12.94 -22.40 -17.34
C LEU A 560 -12.60 -23.64 -16.52
N ARG A 561 -11.95 -23.47 -15.36
CA ARG A 561 -11.57 -24.57 -14.47
C ARG A 561 -12.78 -25.20 -13.78
N LEU A 562 -13.76 -24.41 -13.33
CA LEU A 562 -15.03 -24.93 -12.80
C LEU A 562 -15.82 -25.71 -13.87
N ASP A 563 -15.82 -25.27 -15.12
CA ASP A 563 -16.45 -26.01 -16.22
C ASP A 563 -15.68 -27.28 -16.59
N ALA A 564 -14.35 -27.29 -16.44
CA ALA A 564 -13.53 -28.50 -16.59
C ALA A 564 -13.89 -29.55 -15.51
N TRP A 565 -14.05 -29.13 -14.25
CA TRP A 565 -14.58 -29.99 -13.18
C TRP A 565 -15.95 -30.58 -13.54
N ARG A 566 -16.88 -29.74 -14.03
CA ARG A 566 -18.22 -30.18 -14.45
C ARG A 566 -18.13 -31.21 -15.58
N THR A 567 -17.31 -30.93 -16.59
CA THR A 567 -17.15 -31.79 -17.77
C THR A 567 -16.61 -33.15 -17.37
N GLU A 568 -15.54 -33.20 -16.56
CA GLU A 568 -14.98 -34.47 -16.11
C GLU A 568 -15.86 -35.23 -15.13
N ALA A 569 -16.56 -34.53 -14.23
CA ALA A 569 -17.54 -35.16 -13.36
C ALA A 569 -18.66 -35.84 -14.16
N GLN A 570 -19.13 -35.18 -15.23
CA GLN A 570 -20.14 -35.72 -16.14
C GLN A 570 -19.62 -36.92 -16.94
N LEU A 571 -18.37 -36.88 -17.40
CA LEU A 571 -17.76 -38.00 -18.13
C LEU A 571 -17.62 -39.24 -17.24
N ARG A 572 -17.23 -39.06 -15.98
CA ARG A 572 -17.09 -40.17 -15.01
C ARG A 572 -18.43 -40.67 -14.48
N ASN A 573 -19.42 -39.78 -14.37
CA ASN A 573 -20.78 -40.12 -13.98
C ASN A 573 -21.79 -39.31 -14.81
N PRO A 574 -22.40 -39.91 -15.85
CA PRO A 574 -23.32 -39.21 -16.76
C PRO A 574 -24.56 -38.59 -16.10
N VAL A 575 -24.89 -38.99 -14.87
CA VAL A 575 -25.98 -38.40 -14.08
C VAL A 575 -25.59 -37.03 -13.51
N CYS A 576 -24.30 -36.74 -13.35
CA CYS A 576 -23.80 -35.47 -12.84
C CYS A 576 -23.60 -34.48 -14.00
N THR A 577 -24.64 -33.74 -14.35
CA THR A 577 -24.62 -32.72 -15.41
C THR A 577 -24.28 -31.32 -14.92
N THR A 578 -24.26 -31.10 -13.60
CA THR A 578 -23.83 -29.86 -12.94
C THR A 578 -22.87 -30.15 -11.77
N LEU A 579 -22.18 -29.10 -11.29
CA LEU A 579 -21.33 -29.24 -10.11
C LEU A 579 -22.15 -29.50 -8.84
N GLU A 580 -23.39 -29.00 -8.74
CA GLU A 580 -24.29 -29.26 -7.62
C GLU A 580 -24.66 -30.74 -7.53
N GLU A 581 -24.92 -31.38 -8.68
CA GLU A 581 -25.18 -32.82 -8.76
C GLU A 581 -23.92 -33.61 -8.38
N PHE A 582 -22.74 -33.19 -8.83
CA PHE A 582 -21.47 -33.79 -8.41
C PHE A 582 -21.25 -33.64 -6.90
N ALA A 583 -21.47 -32.45 -6.34
CA ALA A 583 -21.39 -32.20 -4.90
C ALA A 583 -22.39 -33.05 -4.10
N ALA A 584 -23.59 -33.29 -4.64
CA ALA A 584 -24.60 -34.14 -4.01
C ALA A 584 -24.16 -35.61 -3.88
N THR A 585 -23.21 -36.08 -4.71
CA THR A 585 -22.59 -37.40 -4.57
C THR A 585 -21.64 -37.49 -3.36
N LYS A 586 -21.32 -36.35 -2.73
CA LYS A 586 -20.41 -36.22 -1.59
C LYS A 586 -19.04 -36.86 -1.85
N PRO A 587 -18.31 -36.41 -2.89
CA PRO A 587 -16.98 -36.94 -3.17
C PRO A 587 -16.04 -36.69 -1.99
N SER A 588 -15.23 -37.70 -1.69
CA SER A 588 -14.16 -37.63 -0.69
C SER A 588 -13.02 -36.73 -1.15
N ARG A 589 -12.19 -36.28 -0.21
CA ARG A 589 -11.02 -35.45 -0.52
C ARG A 589 -10.05 -36.16 -1.45
N GLU A 590 -9.87 -37.46 -1.29
CA GLU A 590 -8.99 -38.29 -2.10
C GLU A 590 -9.51 -38.37 -3.55
N GLN A 591 -10.83 -38.52 -3.73
CA GLN A 591 -11.45 -38.47 -5.06
C GLN A 591 -11.30 -37.12 -5.72
N LEU A 592 -11.45 -36.02 -4.97
CA LEU A 592 -11.22 -34.68 -5.48
C LEU A 592 -9.75 -34.47 -5.86
N SER A 593 -8.81 -34.91 -5.03
CA SER A 593 -7.38 -34.80 -5.33
C SER A 593 -6.99 -35.56 -6.60
N ALA A 594 -7.49 -36.79 -6.78
CA ALA A 594 -7.24 -37.60 -7.97
C ALA A 594 -7.91 -37.02 -9.22
N LEU A 595 -9.07 -36.37 -9.07
CA LEU A 595 -9.72 -35.68 -10.19
C LEU A 595 -8.97 -34.39 -10.56
N ALA A 596 -8.52 -33.62 -9.58
CA ALA A 596 -7.69 -32.43 -9.81
C ALA A 596 -6.35 -32.77 -10.47
N GLU A 597 -5.74 -33.90 -10.11
CA GLU A 597 -4.54 -34.43 -10.77
C GLU A 597 -4.81 -34.71 -12.26
N HIS A 598 -5.92 -35.38 -12.55
CA HIS A 598 -6.34 -35.62 -13.91
C HIS A 598 -6.60 -34.30 -14.67
N LEU A 599 -7.27 -33.33 -14.05
CA LEU A 599 -7.49 -32.01 -14.65
C LEU A 599 -6.16 -31.31 -14.95
N ALA A 600 -5.20 -31.32 -14.01
CA ALA A 600 -3.89 -30.72 -14.21
C ALA A 600 -3.14 -31.34 -15.41
N LEU A 601 -3.20 -32.66 -15.57
CA LEU A 601 -2.54 -33.37 -16.67
C LEU A 601 -3.29 -33.25 -18.01
N HIS A 602 -4.61 -33.26 -18.02
CA HIS A 602 -5.36 -33.38 -19.28
C HIS A 602 -5.93 -32.06 -19.80
N TYR A 603 -6.02 -31.04 -18.96
CA TYR A 603 -6.54 -29.72 -19.34
C TYR A 603 -5.47 -28.63 -19.41
N VAL A 604 -4.27 -28.88 -18.89
CA VAL A 604 -3.24 -27.82 -18.76
C VAL A 604 -1.82 -28.29 -19.07
N ALA A 605 -1.33 -29.40 -18.48
CA ALA A 605 0.11 -29.68 -18.39
C ALA A 605 0.58 -31.11 -18.72
N GLY A 606 -0.23 -31.95 -19.37
CA GLY A 606 0.15 -33.30 -19.82
C GLY A 606 -0.11 -33.51 -21.31
N TYR A 607 0.02 -34.74 -21.82
CA TYR A 607 0.02 -35.05 -23.27
C TYR A 607 -1.20 -34.53 -24.05
N GLU A 608 -2.40 -34.59 -23.46
CA GLU A 608 -3.63 -34.02 -24.06
C GLU A 608 -3.71 -32.48 -23.98
N ALA A 609 -2.80 -31.86 -23.22
CA ALA A 609 -2.56 -30.43 -23.19
C ALA A 609 -1.22 -30.04 -23.86
N ASN A 610 -0.42 -31.02 -24.31
CA ASN A 610 0.73 -30.81 -25.18
C ASN A 610 0.20 -30.62 -26.59
N ILE A 611 -0.24 -29.39 -26.84
CA ILE A 611 -0.90 -29.01 -28.08
C ILE A 611 0.04 -29.19 -29.26
N PHE A 612 1.36 -29.07 -29.08
CA PHE A 612 2.33 -29.38 -30.12
C PHE A 612 2.23 -30.82 -30.62
N GLU A 613 2.37 -31.79 -29.70
CA GLU A 613 2.32 -33.22 -30.03
C GLU A 613 0.96 -33.59 -30.63
N MET A 614 -0.14 -33.10 -30.03
CA MET A 614 -1.48 -33.31 -30.58
C MET A 614 -1.65 -32.78 -32.01
N ARG A 615 -1.10 -31.59 -32.29
CA ARG A 615 -1.20 -30.95 -33.61
C ARG A 615 -0.34 -31.65 -34.66
N ALA A 616 0.76 -32.27 -34.24
CA ALA A 616 1.65 -33.03 -35.11
C ALA A 616 1.08 -34.43 -35.43
N GLU A 617 0.41 -35.07 -34.48
CA GLU A 617 -0.04 -36.46 -34.59
C GLU A 617 -1.43 -36.62 -35.23
N HIS A 618 -2.28 -35.59 -35.16
CA HIS A 618 -3.66 -35.66 -35.66
C HIS A 618 -3.91 -34.79 -36.89
N ALA A 619 -4.61 -35.38 -37.87
CA ALA A 619 -5.09 -34.63 -39.03
C ALA A 619 -6.11 -33.56 -38.61
N LEU A 620 -6.19 -32.45 -39.36
CA LEU A 620 -7.12 -31.35 -39.09
C LEU A 620 -8.59 -31.77 -38.95
N SER A 621 -9.02 -32.83 -39.64
CA SER A 621 -10.38 -33.37 -39.56
C SER A 621 -10.69 -34.10 -38.24
N GLU A 622 -9.67 -34.43 -37.45
CA GLU A 622 -9.80 -35.15 -36.18
C GLU A 622 -9.67 -34.24 -34.97
N ARG A 623 -9.07 -33.06 -35.18
CA ARG A 623 -8.80 -32.05 -34.17
C ARG A 623 -10.04 -31.26 -33.76
N ASP A 624 -10.03 -30.75 -32.54
CA ASP A 624 -11.03 -29.81 -32.01
C ASP A 624 -10.36 -28.45 -31.78
N CYS A 625 -10.38 -27.60 -32.80
CA CYS A 625 -9.68 -26.32 -32.79
C CYS A 625 -10.21 -25.35 -31.72
N GLN A 626 -11.49 -25.43 -31.37
CA GLN A 626 -12.05 -24.59 -30.30
C GLN A 626 -11.57 -25.08 -28.92
N ARG A 627 -11.54 -26.39 -28.68
CA ARG A 627 -10.99 -26.94 -27.44
C ARG A 627 -9.50 -26.67 -27.31
N GLU A 628 -8.73 -26.79 -28.39
CA GLU A 628 -7.30 -26.42 -28.40
C GLU A 628 -7.08 -24.98 -27.92
N ASN A 629 -7.86 -24.01 -28.42
CA ASN A 629 -7.77 -22.61 -27.97
C ASN A 629 -8.09 -22.46 -26.47
N ILE A 630 -9.05 -23.24 -25.94
CA ILE A 630 -9.40 -23.24 -24.51
C ILE A 630 -8.29 -23.84 -23.65
N LEU A 631 -7.65 -24.91 -24.11
CA LEU A 631 -6.52 -25.54 -23.41
C LEU A 631 -5.33 -24.57 -23.32
N LEU A 632 -4.98 -23.87 -24.42
CA LEU A 632 -3.97 -22.79 -24.40
C LEU A 632 -4.35 -21.67 -23.44
N MET A 633 -5.63 -21.28 -23.43
CA MET A 633 -6.12 -20.24 -22.52
C MET A 633 -5.95 -20.64 -21.06
N GLN A 634 -6.28 -21.88 -20.69
CA GLN A 634 -6.06 -22.38 -19.33
C GLN A 634 -4.56 -22.40 -18.97
N GLN A 635 -3.70 -22.86 -19.88
CA GLN A 635 -2.25 -22.91 -19.67
C GLN A 635 -1.65 -21.53 -19.40
N TYR A 636 -1.94 -20.54 -20.24
CA TYR A 636 -1.37 -19.20 -20.08
C TYR A 636 -1.99 -18.41 -18.92
N PHE A 637 -3.27 -18.61 -18.62
CA PHE A 637 -3.89 -17.98 -17.45
C PHE A 637 -3.30 -18.55 -16.15
N LEU A 638 -3.10 -19.87 -16.07
CA LEU A 638 -2.46 -20.49 -14.91
C LEU A 638 -0.99 -20.07 -14.76
N LEU A 639 -0.25 -19.91 -15.86
CA LEU A 639 1.11 -19.39 -15.82
C LEU A 639 1.15 -17.95 -15.26
N TYR A 640 0.16 -17.12 -15.60
CA TYR A 640 0.00 -15.78 -15.05
C TYR A 640 -0.43 -15.76 -13.58
N GLU A 641 -1.31 -16.67 -13.18
CA GLU A 641 -1.72 -16.81 -11.78
C GLU A 641 -0.59 -17.36 -10.91
N GLU A 642 0.26 -18.26 -11.45
CA GLU A 642 1.44 -18.79 -10.76
C GLU A 642 2.49 -17.70 -10.51
N ILE A 643 2.80 -16.86 -11.51
CA ILE A 643 3.74 -15.74 -11.30
C ILE A 643 3.16 -14.72 -10.33
N THR A 644 1.84 -14.49 -10.37
CA THR A 644 1.15 -13.64 -9.40
C THR A 644 1.24 -14.21 -7.98
N PHE A 645 1.05 -15.52 -7.81
CA PHE A 645 1.19 -16.19 -6.53
C PHE A 645 2.63 -16.08 -6.00
N ALA A 646 3.63 -16.41 -6.83
CA ALA A 646 5.03 -16.34 -6.47
C ALA A 646 5.42 -14.93 -6.00
N MET A 647 4.97 -13.90 -6.72
CA MET A 647 5.20 -12.51 -6.36
C MET A 647 4.49 -12.10 -5.06
N ASN A 648 3.23 -12.49 -4.86
CA ASN A 648 2.45 -12.09 -3.69
C ASN A 648 2.94 -12.77 -2.40
N TYR A 649 3.55 -13.96 -2.49
CA TYR A 649 4.06 -14.73 -1.35
C TYR A 649 5.58 -14.70 -1.17
N GLY A 650 6.31 -14.03 -2.06
CA GLY A 650 7.77 -13.93 -1.98
C GLY A 650 8.50 -15.25 -2.27
N ASP A 651 7.94 -16.11 -3.12
CA ASP A 651 8.60 -17.35 -3.57
C ASP A 651 9.51 -17.03 -4.77
N ILE A 652 10.73 -16.54 -4.46
CA ILE A 652 11.69 -16.13 -5.48
C ILE A 652 12.13 -17.30 -6.35
N GLY A 653 12.27 -18.49 -5.78
CA GLY A 653 12.61 -19.69 -6.56
C GLY A 653 11.51 -20.04 -7.56
N ARG A 654 10.24 -19.96 -7.16
CA ARG A 654 9.12 -20.21 -8.07
C ARG A 654 9.05 -19.14 -9.15
N LEU A 655 9.25 -17.87 -8.80
CA LEU A 655 9.31 -16.78 -9.77
C LEU A 655 10.33 -17.09 -10.87
N GLU A 656 11.55 -17.48 -10.50
CA GLU A 656 12.63 -17.81 -11.44
C GLU A 656 12.30 -19.04 -12.30
N THR A 657 11.59 -20.04 -11.78
CA THR A 657 11.14 -21.21 -12.58
C THR A 657 10.16 -20.86 -13.70
N LEU A 658 9.50 -19.70 -13.62
CA LEU A 658 8.50 -19.25 -14.58
C LEU A 658 9.11 -18.40 -15.69
N TRP A 659 10.29 -17.83 -15.46
CA TRP A 659 10.89 -16.87 -16.39
C TRP A 659 11.22 -17.46 -17.76
N PRO A 660 11.78 -18.69 -17.91
CA PRO A 660 12.04 -19.24 -19.24
C PRO A 660 10.77 -19.29 -20.11
N ALA A 661 9.65 -19.77 -19.57
CA ALA A 661 8.37 -19.80 -20.28
C ALA A 661 7.89 -18.40 -20.69
N TRP A 662 8.02 -17.41 -19.80
CA TRP A 662 7.67 -16.02 -20.11
C TRP A 662 8.60 -15.37 -21.13
N ILE A 663 9.89 -15.69 -21.12
CA ILE A 663 10.88 -15.23 -22.12
C ILE A 663 10.47 -15.71 -23.51
N TYR A 664 10.11 -17.00 -23.66
CA TYR A 664 9.61 -17.55 -24.93
C TYR A 664 8.32 -16.88 -25.38
N ILE A 665 7.34 -16.72 -24.49
CA ILE A 665 6.08 -16.01 -24.80
C ILE A 665 6.35 -14.57 -25.23
N PHE A 666 7.27 -13.87 -24.58
CA PHE A 666 7.65 -12.50 -24.94
C PHE A 666 8.34 -12.42 -26.30
N LYS A 667 9.23 -13.38 -26.63
CA LYS A 667 9.78 -13.50 -27.99
C LYS A 667 8.67 -13.70 -29.02
N ALA A 668 7.70 -14.59 -28.76
CA ALA A 668 6.62 -14.89 -29.70
C ALA A 668 5.54 -13.79 -29.83
N THR A 669 5.41 -12.90 -28.85
CA THR A 669 4.38 -11.84 -28.82
C THR A 669 4.92 -10.45 -29.17
N GLY A 670 6.19 -10.36 -29.56
CA GLY A 670 6.84 -9.09 -29.94
C GLY A 670 7.28 -8.23 -28.75
N LYS A 671 7.44 -8.81 -27.56
CA LYS A 671 8.03 -8.17 -26.37
C LYS A 671 9.52 -8.49 -26.24
N HIS A 672 10.25 -8.37 -27.34
CA HIS A 672 11.66 -8.79 -27.44
C HIS A 672 12.58 -8.10 -26.42
N LYS A 673 12.32 -6.83 -26.08
CA LYS A 673 13.09 -6.08 -25.08
C LYS A 673 12.94 -6.66 -23.67
N TYR A 674 11.71 -7.03 -23.27
CA TYR A 674 11.49 -7.72 -22.00
C TYR A 674 12.17 -9.08 -21.98
N ALA A 675 12.03 -9.86 -23.07
CA ALA A 675 12.71 -11.15 -23.18
C ALA A 675 14.24 -11.01 -23.04
N ALA A 676 14.86 -10.06 -23.75
CA ALA A 676 16.29 -9.82 -23.69
C ALA A 676 16.74 -9.37 -22.28
N HIS A 677 16.03 -8.42 -21.67
CA HIS A 677 16.36 -7.96 -20.31
C HIS A 677 16.21 -9.08 -19.28
N MET A 678 15.13 -9.86 -19.32
CA MET A 678 14.95 -11.00 -18.41
C MET A 678 16.06 -12.06 -18.56
N THR A 679 16.44 -12.39 -19.81
CA THR A 679 17.53 -13.33 -20.07
C THR A 679 18.84 -12.81 -19.48
N SER A 680 19.26 -11.59 -19.86
CA SER A 680 20.52 -11.01 -19.34
C SER A 680 20.53 -10.87 -17.83
N PHE A 681 19.41 -10.42 -17.24
CA PHE A 681 19.31 -10.23 -15.80
C PHE A 681 19.45 -11.55 -15.02
N MET A 682 18.77 -12.62 -15.46
CA MET A 682 18.90 -13.94 -14.83
C MET A 682 20.28 -14.54 -15.03
N THR A 683 20.85 -14.42 -16.23
CA THR A 683 22.17 -14.98 -16.49
C THR A 683 23.25 -14.25 -15.69
N ASP A 684 23.14 -12.94 -15.51
CA ASP A 684 24.03 -12.17 -14.64
C ASP A 684 23.92 -12.65 -13.19
N ILE A 685 22.70 -12.80 -12.65
CA ILE A 685 22.48 -13.28 -11.27
C ILE A 685 23.11 -14.64 -11.02
N HIS A 686 22.93 -15.59 -11.94
CA HIS A 686 23.28 -16.99 -11.70
C HIS A 686 24.67 -17.38 -12.17
N PHE A 687 25.26 -16.64 -13.12
CA PHE A 687 26.53 -17.01 -13.74
C PHE A 687 27.62 -15.93 -13.67
N VAL A 688 27.30 -14.68 -13.30
CA VAL A 688 28.26 -13.57 -13.22
C VAL A 688 28.44 -13.07 -11.78
N TYR A 689 27.35 -12.87 -11.05
CA TYR A 689 27.43 -12.28 -9.70
C TYR A 689 28.03 -13.24 -8.67
N PRO A 690 28.89 -12.73 -7.75
CA PRO A 690 29.34 -13.51 -6.62
C PRO A 690 28.17 -13.85 -5.69
N GLU A 691 28.29 -14.90 -4.89
CA GLU A 691 27.17 -15.45 -4.09
C GLU A 691 26.53 -14.41 -3.16
N GLY A 692 27.31 -13.51 -2.56
CA GLY A 692 26.79 -12.40 -1.75
C GLY A 692 25.89 -11.44 -2.52
N LEU A 693 26.34 -10.97 -3.70
CA LEU A 693 25.55 -10.10 -4.55
C LEU A 693 24.33 -10.83 -5.13
N LYS A 694 24.48 -12.09 -5.53
CA LYS A 694 23.37 -12.94 -5.99
C LYS A 694 22.28 -13.04 -4.92
N HIS A 695 22.65 -13.29 -3.66
CA HIS A 695 21.72 -13.27 -2.53
C HIS A 695 21.05 -11.89 -2.38
N ALA A 696 21.85 -10.82 -2.40
CA ALA A 696 21.35 -9.46 -2.27
C ALA A 696 20.35 -9.07 -3.36
N VAL A 697 20.61 -9.44 -4.61
CA VAL A 697 19.70 -9.16 -5.73
C VAL A 697 18.42 -10.02 -5.62
N ARG A 698 18.55 -11.34 -5.46
CA ARG A 698 17.40 -12.26 -5.43
C ARG A 698 16.44 -11.95 -4.28
N TYR A 699 16.96 -11.69 -3.09
CA TYR A 699 16.15 -11.48 -1.88
C TYR A 699 15.60 -10.04 -1.76
N ASN A 700 15.94 -9.14 -2.68
CA ASN A 700 15.43 -7.76 -2.70
C ASN A 700 14.78 -7.36 -4.03
N LEU A 701 14.49 -8.33 -4.91
CA LEU A 701 13.64 -8.13 -6.09
C LEU A 701 12.20 -7.73 -5.74
N MET A 702 11.74 -8.17 -4.57
CA MET A 702 10.43 -7.86 -4.01
C MET A 702 10.58 -7.21 -2.64
N VAL A 703 9.54 -6.50 -2.25
CA VAL A 703 9.44 -5.74 -1.01
C VAL A 703 8.24 -6.24 -0.23
N ASN A 704 8.37 -6.38 1.09
CA ASN A 704 7.22 -6.59 1.97
C ASN A 704 7.03 -5.38 2.90
N PRO A 705 6.28 -4.35 2.47
CA PRO A 705 6.07 -3.14 3.26
C PRO A 705 5.35 -3.38 4.59
N THR A 706 4.59 -4.48 4.69
CA THR A 706 3.70 -4.75 5.83
C THR A 706 4.31 -5.69 6.88
N GLY A 707 5.28 -6.52 6.46
CA GLY A 707 5.78 -7.66 7.24
C GLY A 707 4.77 -8.80 7.41
N LYS A 708 3.75 -8.89 6.55
CA LYS A 708 2.71 -9.92 6.60
C LYS A 708 2.84 -10.90 5.43
N GLU A 709 2.46 -12.14 5.68
CA GLU A 709 2.35 -13.20 4.67
C GLU A 709 1.38 -12.80 3.55
N GLY A 710 1.72 -13.03 2.28
CA GLY A 710 0.85 -12.70 1.14
C GLY A 710 0.83 -11.21 0.71
N HIS A 711 1.66 -10.36 1.35
CA HIS A 711 1.71 -8.91 1.10
C HIS A 711 3.03 -8.45 0.46
N TRP A 712 3.67 -9.31 -0.33
CA TRP A 712 4.85 -8.95 -1.11
C TRP A 712 4.48 -8.16 -2.37
N ARG A 713 5.31 -7.20 -2.76
CA ARG A 713 5.12 -6.30 -3.91
C ARG A 713 6.43 -6.12 -4.68
N GLY A 714 6.36 -5.77 -5.96
CA GLY A 714 7.54 -5.29 -6.67
C GLY A 714 8.03 -3.97 -6.08
N ALA A 715 9.33 -3.69 -6.12
CA ALA A 715 9.86 -2.40 -5.64
C ALA A 715 9.30 -1.21 -6.45
N ASP A 716 9.14 -1.39 -7.76
CA ASP A 716 8.51 -0.43 -8.66
C ASP A 716 7.02 -0.19 -8.36
N TRP A 717 6.32 -1.17 -7.77
CA TRP A 717 4.95 -0.95 -7.27
C TRP A 717 4.91 -0.01 -6.06
N VAL A 718 5.87 -0.13 -5.14
CA VAL A 718 5.95 0.76 -3.97
C VAL A 718 6.24 2.18 -4.42
N GLU A 719 7.12 2.34 -5.39
CA GLU A 719 7.41 3.64 -6.01
C GLU A 719 6.18 4.23 -6.72
N GLU A 720 5.48 3.44 -7.54
CA GLU A 720 4.27 3.89 -8.23
C GLU A 720 3.14 4.27 -7.26
N ALA A 721 3.03 3.55 -6.13
CA ALA A 721 2.09 3.92 -5.08
C ALA A 721 2.47 5.26 -4.41
N ASN A 722 3.76 5.51 -4.17
CA ASN A 722 4.24 6.80 -3.67
C ASN A 722 3.96 7.93 -4.67
N ASN A 723 4.12 7.68 -5.97
CA ASN A 723 3.74 8.61 -7.04
C ASN A 723 2.27 8.96 -6.99
N MET A 724 1.41 7.94 -6.93
CA MET A 724 -0.04 8.15 -6.81
C MET A 724 -0.37 9.04 -5.60
N PHE A 725 0.19 8.74 -4.42
CA PHE A 725 -0.03 9.54 -3.21
C PHE A 725 0.48 10.97 -3.34
N ALA A 726 1.70 11.17 -3.84
CA ALA A 726 2.29 12.49 -4.00
C ALA A 726 1.51 13.35 -5.01
N LYS A 727 0.95 12.74 -6.07
CA LYS A 727 0.23 13.44 -7.13
C LYS A 727 -1.23 13.70 -6.81
N HIS A 728 -1.95 12.69 -6.32
CA HIS A 728 -3.41 12.74 -6.23
C HIS A 728 -3.93 13.02 -4.82
N ASP A 729 -3.19 12.60 -3.79
CA ASP A 729 -3.67 12.67 -2.41
C ASP A 729 -3.03 13.83 -1.64
N PHE A 730 -1.73 14.07 -1.80
CA PHE A 730 -0.98 15.00 -0.95
C PHE A 730 -0.36 16.21 -1.67
N GLY A 731 -0.37 16.21 -3.02
CA GLY A 731 0.26 17.26 -3.83
C GLY A 731 -0.43 18.63 -3.81
N GLY A 732 -1.58 18.75 -3.15
CA GLY A 732 -2.41 19.94 -3.19
C GLY A 732 -3.64 19.81 -4.10
N ASN A 733 -4.48 20.84 -4.10
CA ASN A 733 -5.66 20.91 -4.95
C ASN A 733 -5.88 22.34 -5.46
N GLY A 734 -6.42 22.47 -6.67
CA GLY A 734 -6.68 23.76 -7.31
C GLY A 734 -5.43 24.64 -7.41
N VAL A 735 -5.47 25.84 -6.84
CA VAL A 735 -4.36 26.81 -6.90
C VAL A 735 -3.12 26.41 -6.08
N ASN A 736 -3.28 25.47 -5.13
CA ASN A 736 -2.19 24.99 -4.28
C ASN A 736 -1.54 23.71 -4.83
N PHE A 737 -2.00 23.21 -5.98
CA PHE A 737 -1.37 22.10 -6.69
C PHE A 737 -0.25 22.68 -7.58
N THR A 738 0.94 22.84 -7.00
CA THR A 738 2.12 23.41 -7.67
C THR A 738 3.28 22.43 -7.66
N LYS A 739 4.16 22.57 -8.65
CA LYS A 739 5.37 21.76 -8.79
C LYS A 739 6.25 21.83 -7.53
N GLU A 740 6.44 23.02 -6.99
CA GLU A 740 7.28 23.25 -5.82
C GLU A 740 6.74 22.51 -4.59
N ARG A 741 5.42 22.56 -4.37
CA ARG A 741 4.77 21.87 -3.25
C ARG A 741 4.88 20.36 -3.39
N VAL A 742 4.57 19.82 -4.56
CA VAL A 742 4.68 18.39 -4.82
C VAL A 742 6.11 17.89 -4.56
N ILE A 743 7.12 18.64 -5.02
CA ILE A 743 8.53 18.31 -4.77
C ILE A 743 8.88 18.40 -3.28
N GLU A 744 8.48 19.47 -2.59
CA GLU A 744 8.78 19.68 -1.16
C GLU A 744 8.12 18.64 -0.23
N GLU A 745 6.89 18.24 -0.55
CA GLU A 745 6.07 17.37 0.30
C GLU A 745 6.10 15.89 -0.11
N SER A 746 6.66 15.53 -1.28
CA SER A 746 6.85 14.14 -1.72
C SER A 746 7.49 13.19 -0.67
N PRO A 747 8.49 13.58 0.14
CA PRO A 747 9.04 12.68 1.16
C PRO A 747 8.09 12.46 2.36
N LEU A 748 6.97 13.18 2.46
CA LEU A 748 6.05 13.16 3.61
C LEU A 748 4.88 12.19 3.44
N VAL A 749 4.78 11.46 2.32
CA VAL A 749 3.68 10.54 2.01
C VAL A 749 3.34 9.62 3.19
N ASP A 750 4.33 8.92 3.76
CA ASP A 750 4.08 7.99 4.88
C ASP A 750 3.69 8.71 6.17
N ILE A 751 4.25 9.89 6.43
CA ILE A 751 3.90 10.71 7.59
C ILE A 751 2.44 11.16 7.49
N TYR A 752 2.01 11.64 6.33
CA TYR A 752 0.62 12.03 6.07
C TYR A 752 -0.35 10.86 6.18
N ARG A 753 0.00 9.69 5.65
CA ARG A 753 -0.81 8.46 5.81
C ARG A 753 -0.94 8.07 7.28
N SER A 754 0.15 8.12 8.03
CA SER A 754 0.17 7.91 9.49
C SER A 754 -0.71 8.93 10.24
N CYS A 755 -0.70 10.21 9.84
CA CYS A 755 -1.56 11.24 10.41
C CYS A 755 -3.06 10.94 10.20
N HIS A 756 -3.44 10.50 9.00
CA HIS A 756 -4.83 10.11 8.71
C HIS A 756 -5.27 8.95 9.60
N HIS A 757 -4.45 7.90 9.72
CA HIS A 757 -4.76 6.77 10.60
C HIS A 757 -4.86 7.18 12.07
N ASN A 758 -3.96 8.08 12.50
CA ASN A 758 -3.98 8.62 13.86
C ASN A 758 -5.29 9.35 14.17
N ILE A 759 -5.77 10.21 13.27
CA ILE A 759 -7.03 10.95 13.43
C ILE A 759 -8.24 10.01 13.41
N GLU A 760 -8.31 9.09 12.47
CA GLU A 760 -9.42 8.14 12.39
C GLU A 760 -9.58 7.33 13.68
N ARG A 761 -8.46 6.88 14.26
CA ARG A 761 -8.46 6.18 15.55
C ARG A 761 -8.91 7.10 16.69
N ASN A 762 -8.24 8.24 16.86
CA ASN A 762 -8.48 9.16 17.99
C ASN A 762 -9.91 9.72 17.99
N PHE A 763 -10.53 9.89 16.82
CA PHE A 763 -11.89 10.44 16.70
C PHE A 763 -12.97 9.38 16.47
N HIS A 764 -12.62 8.09 16.55
CA HIS A 764 -13.54 6.96 16.27
C HIS A 764 -14.31 7.12 14.96
N ILE A 765 -13.61 7.56 13.91
CA ILE A 765 -14.19 7.69 12.56
C ILE A 765 -14.32 6.27 11.99
N ALA A 766 -15.50 5.69 12.18
CA ALA A 766 -15.86 4.36 11.69
C ALA A 766 -16.63 4.46 10.36
N GLY A 767 -16.50 3.44 9.50
CA GLY A 767 -17.27 3.33 8.26
C GLY A 767 -16.52 3.80 6.99
N LEU A 768 -15.31 4.31 7.11
CA LEU A 768 -14.42 4.49 5.96
C LEU A 768 -13.83 3.13 5.58
N THR A 769 -14.39 2.48 4.57
CA THR A 769 -13.82 1.25 4.02
C THR A 769 -12.52 1.61 3.28
N LYS A 770 -11.37 1.36 3.91
CA LYS A 770 -10.05 1.41 3.26
C LYS A 770 -9.77 0.21 2.36
N HIS A 771 -10.51 -0.87 2.60
CA HIS A 771 -10.46 -2.09 1.82
C HIS A 771 -11.73 -2.16 0.98
N HIS A 772 -11.57 -2.32 -0.32
CA HIS A 772 -12.71 -2.73 -1.12
C HIS A 772 -13.10 -4.15 -0.69
N ALA A 773 -14.39 -4.37 -0.42
CA ALA A 773 -14.86 -5.74 -0.22
C ALA A 773 -14.50 -6.55 -1.47
N PRO A 774 -14.04 -7.81 -1.33
CA PRO A 774 -13.80 -8.67 -2.48
C PRO A 774 -15.04 -8.68 -3.38
N PRO A 775 -14.87 -8.61 -4.72
CA PRO A 775 -16.01 -8.61 -5.63
C PRO A 775 -16.82 -9.90 -5.43
N ASN A 776 -18.14 -9.78 -5.38
CA ASN A 776 -19.01 -10.95 -5.37
C ASN A 776 -19.11 -11.51 -6.80
N LEU A 777 -18.37 -12.59 -7.06
CA LEU A 777 -18.27 -13.20 -8.40
C LEU A 777 -19.38 -14.20 -8.71
N VAL A 778 -20.31 -14.49 -7.78
CA VAL A 778 -21.29 -15.58 -7.93
C VAL A 778 -22.07 -15.48 -9.25
N LEU A 779 -22.69 -14.32 -9.52
CA LEU A 779 -23.49 -14.14 -10.74
C LEU A 779 -22.62 -14.19 -12.01
N SER A 780 -21.41 -13.62 -11.98
CA SER A 780 -20.49 -13.65 -13.11
C SER A 780 -20.10 -15.08 -13.46
N LEU A 781 -19.80 -15.91 -12.46
CA LEU A 781 -19.44 -17.31 -12.67
C LEU A 781 -20.63 -18.17 -13.10
N GLU A 782 -21.84 -17.91 -12.61
CA GLU A 782 -23.07 -18.60 -13.07
C GLU A 782 -23.35 -18.34 -14.56
N VAL A 783 -23.26 -17.07 -14.99
CA VAL A 783 -23.45 -16.69 -16.39
C VAL A 783 -22.38 -17.31 -17.28
N LEU A 784 -21.12 -17.30 -16.85
CA LEU A 784 -20.03 -17.94 -17.57
C LEU A 784 -20.21 -19.46 -17.64
N ALA A 785 -20.57 -20.13 -16.54
CA ALA A 785 -20.81 -21.57 -16.53
C ALA A 785 -21.93 -21.98 -17.50
N ALA A 786 -23.01 -21.19 -17.59
CA ALA A 786 -24.08 -21.42 -18.56
C ALA A 786 -23.58 -21.30 -20.01
N TYR A 787 -22.75 -20.29 -20.28
CA TYR A 787 -22.14 -20.09 -21.60
C TYR A 787 -21.20 -21.24 -22.00
N LEU A 788 -20.26 -21.60 -21.12
CA LEU A 788 -19.30 -22.67 -21.35
C LEU A 788 -20.00 -24.03 -21.56
N LYS A 789 -21.03 -24.35 -20.76
CA LYS A 789 -21.85 -25.55 -20.91
C LYS A 789 -22.63 -25.55 -22.23
N ARG A 790 -23.24 -24.42 -22.62
CA ARG A 790 -24.02 -24.32 -23.87
C ARG A 790 -23.16 -24.59 -25.10
N HIS A 791 -21.92 -24.12 -25.10
CA HIS A 791 -20.99 -24.28 -26.23
C HIS A 791 -20.11 -25.54 -26.12
N GLU A 792 -20.14 -26.22 -24.97
CA GLU A 792 -19.39 -27.45 -24.67
C GLU A 792 -17.89 -27.26 -24.96
N LEU A 793 -17.32 -26.16 -24.45
CA LEU A 793 -15.97 -25.71 -24.81
C LEU A 793 -14.85 -26.58 -24.22
N ASN A 794 -15.07 -27.15 -23.04
CA ASN A 794 -14.16 -28.13 -22.44
C ASN A 794 -14.38 -29.58 -22.94
N THR A 795 -15.53 -29.86 -23.55
CA THR A 795 -15.86 -31.20 -24.08
C THR A 795 -15.19 -31.41 -25.45
N HIS A 796 -14.50 -32.54 -25.65
CA HIS A 796 -13.93 -32.89 -26.94
C HIS A 796 -14.99 -33.17 -28.00
N LYS A 797 -14.90 -32.48 -29.14
CA LYS A 797 -15.72 -32.69 -30.32
C LYS A 797 -14.84 -32.85 -31.56
N ARG A 798 -14.70 -34.09 -32.01
CA ARG A 798 -13.93 -34.44 -33.22
C ARG A 798 -14.33 -33.58 -34.41
N GLY A 799 -13.36 -32.89 -35.01
CA GLY A 799 -13.55 -32.08 -36.21
C GLY A 799 -14.22 -30.71 -35.98
N ARG A 800 -14.41 -30.27 -34.73
CA ARG A 800 -14.92 -28.91 -34.45
C ARG A 800 -13.86 -27.88 -34.83
N ASN A 801 -14.20 -27.01 -35.79
CA ASN A 801 -13.29 -25.99 -36.29
C ASN A 801 -13.48 -24.65 -35.53
N ALA A 802 -12.48 -23.77 -35.65
CA ALA A 802 -12.50 -22.39 -35.17
C ALA A 802 -12.25 -21.44 -36.35
N PHE A 803 -12.79 -20.21 -36.30
CA PHE A 803 -12.44 -19.14 -37.22
C PHE A 803 -10.96 -18.78 -37.12
N TYR A 804 -10.41 -18.78 -35.91
CA TYR A 804 -8.99 -18.57 -35.67
C TYR A 804 -8.39 -19.66 -34.79
N LYS A 805 -7.19 -20.12 -35.15
CA LYS A 805 -6.45 -21.16 -34.43
C LYS A 805 -5.25 -20.52 -33.77
N ILE A 806 -5.23 -20.50 -32.45
CA ILE A 806 -4.17 -19.85 -31.68
C ILE A 806 -2.92 -20.74 -31.73
N SER A 807 -1.78 -20.19 -32.12
CA SER A 807 -0.50 -20.92 -32.09
C SER A 807 0.04 -21.04 -30.67
N ASP A 808 0.84 -22.07 -30.41
CA ASP A 808 1.53 -22.18 -29.12
C ASP A 808 2.70 -21.19 -29.07
N LYS A 809 2.60 -20.22 -28.18
CA LYS A 809 3.57 -19.13 -28.03
C LYS A 809 4.83 -19.52 -27.27
N ILE A 810 4.83 -20.63 -26.54
CA ILE A 810 6.06 -21.15 -25.98
C ILE A 810 6.88 -21.75 -27.13
N ASP A 811 6.27 -22.61 -27.95
CA ASP A 811 6.95 -23.23 -29.10
C ASP A 811 7.36 -22.20 -30.15
N ASP A 812 6.48 -21.27 -30.52
CA ASP A 812 6.83 -20.16 -31.42
C ASP A 812 8.05 -19.40 -30.86
N GLY A 813 8.12 -19.24 -29.54
CA GLY A 813 9.22 -18.58 -28.83
C GLY A 813 10.52 -19.36 -28.86
N ILE A 814 10.47 -20.67 -28.65
CA ILE A 814 11.63 -21.59 -28.73
C ILE A 814 12.21 -21.56 -30.13
N ASN A 815 11.38 -21.76 -31.16
CA ASN A 815 11.83 -21.73 -32.56
C ASN A 815 12.47 -20.37 -32.94
N ASN A 816 11.94 -19.26 -32.41
CA ASN A 816 12.51 -17.93 -32.62
C ASN A 816 13.87 -17.74 -31.92
N VAL A 817 14.14 -18.47 -30.84
CA VAL A 817 15.44 -18.43 -30.15
C VAL A 817 16.45 -19.31 -30.90
N GLU A 818 16.09 -20.54 -31.23
CA GLU A 818 16.96 -21.47 -31.96
C GLU A 818 17.40 -20.90 -33.31
N SER A 819 16.47 -20.35 -34.09
CA SER A 819 16.80 -19.70 -35.38
C SER A 819 17.73 -18.48 -35.25
N MET A 820 17.68 -17.76 -34.13
CA MET A 820 18.60 -16.64 -33.86
C MET A 820 19.99 -17.14 -33.46
N GLU A 821 20.08 -18.24 -32.71
CA GLU A 821 21.36 -18.86 -32.33
C GLU A 821 22.06 -19.47 -33.56
N GLU A 822 21.31 -20.16 -34.42
CA GLU A 822 21.84 -20.69 -35.70
C GLU A 822 22.34 -19.56 -36.62
N ALA A 823 21.61 -18.45 -36.73
CA ALA A 823 22.02 -17.29 -37.54
C ALA A 823 23.24 -16.56 -36.97
N ALA A 824 23.47 -16.62 -35.66
CA ALA A 824 24.65 -16.05 -35.02
C ALA A 824 25.91 -16.92 -35.21
N ASP A 825 25.74 -18.24 -35.27
CA ASP A 825 26.85 -19.20 -35.52
C ASP A 825 27.26 -19.24 -37.00
N ASP A 826 26.37 -18.95 -37.94
CA ASP A 826 26.64 -18.99 -39.40
C ASP A 826 27.38 -17.75 -39.97
N GLY A 827 27.77 -16.79 -39.13
CA GLY A 827 28.91 -15.89 -39.39
C GLY A 827 28.90 -15.00 -40.64
N ASP A 828 27.77 -14.77 -41.31
CA ASP A 828 27.74 -13.87 -42.49
C ASP A 828 26.35 -13.25 -42.76
N ALA A 829 25.96 -12.23 -41.99
CA ALA A 829 24.95 -11.26 -42.43
C ALA A 829 25.18 -9.88 -41.79
N PRO A 830 25.39 -8.81 -42.57
CA PRO A 830 25.45 -7.46 -42.03
C PRO A 830 24.06 -7.06 -41.53
N VAL A 831 23.95 -6.73 -40.25
CA VAL A 831 22.75 -6.10 -39.68
C VAL A 831 22.49 -4.80 -40.44
N GLN A 832 21.45 -4.80 -41.28
CA GLN A 832 21.01 -3.60 -41.97
C GLN A 832 20.38 -2.65 -40.95
N ALA A 833 20.98 -1.46 -40.83
CA ALA A 833 20.53 -0.37 -40.00
C ALA A 833 19.32 0.34 -40.63
N GLU A 834 18.16 -0.33 -40.69
CA GLU A 834 16.88 0.30 -41.04
C GLU A 834 15.77 -0.32 -40.19
N ASP A 835 15.70 0.06 -38.90
CA ASP A 835 14.50 -0.05 -38.06
C ASP A 835 14.62 0.86 -36.81
N LEU A 836 15.24 2.03 -36.99
CA LEU A 836 15.21 3.14 -36.05
C LEU A 836 14.20 4.17 -36.54
N GLU A 837 12.90 3.89 -36.38
CA GLU A 837 11.81 4.87 -36.31
C GLU A 837 10.47 4.11 -36.32
N VAL A 838 9.85 3.89 -35.15
CA VAL A 838 8.44 4.18 -34.77
C VAL A 838 8.30 4.07 -33.26
#